data_AF-A0A7X4H914-F1
#
_entry.id   AF-A0A7X4H914-F1
#
_cell.length_a   1.000
_cell.length_b   1.000
_cell.length_c   1.000
_cell.angle_alpha   90.00
_cell.angle_beta   90.00
_cell.angle_gamma   90.00
#
_symmetry.space_group_name_H-M   'P 1'
#
loop_
_entity.id
_entity.type
_entity.pdbx_description
1 polymer ?
#
loop_
_entity_poly.entity_id
_entity_poly.type
_entity_poly.pdbx_seq_one_letter_code
_entity_poly.pdbx_strand_id
1 'polypeptide(L)'
;MVQPKDLITTNRPLRLRLDCSTQLSDDMLLPQRVYGAESICGGLEYRILCVSARAQLPLKEFIGLPAALDFVTDRGGLRSICGIITEIAAGDSDGGLASYQLVLRDALSIMDKRTNTRVFRNKDEVEIVQLILDEWRLGNRIVGICFQHELADFFDTIRYPKREFTMQHNESDGAFIRRLLKRRGIAWYFRADHGQKALFHTMVLLNRPDSVRQNAAGAVRYHRDSATEERDSITSWSAVRTLRPGSTATHSWNYRNPLGVHFMSVAALGEADQGSSGRWMAASMDDYQVLPPHAGDDHEDLFKLGQLRMQRHDYETKCFHAEGSVRDLCVGEYFTLEGHPEISSHAAEERDFTVTALQVTAQNNLPKALAARVERLFARNRWMRKDAEGAHDAQLHQELAGHVAEGSSRMHIQFTAVRRGVPIVPAYHPRTELPQPQMQSAIVIGPEGEEVHCDEMGRVKIRFPGTRAQDHGDRGLAGTANDECDSAWVRVASNWAGNGPGHQSQCGTLGLPRIGSEVLVSFLGGDPDKPVIVGQLYNQEGLPPALSTMDGLPGNKHLSGIKSREIKGARANQLRLDDTTGQISAQLASDHGRTELNLGYLTQPKIGGYGECRGEGGELRSNQAIAVRGKNGLLLSAAASDKDEQLDRSEMLGMLDILNSISAQLASLAQTHSLDDADGGELAKLNDKLKGWSPVSGNHSVIAASAPDGMALISSESIALGAQTKLDLLCQGEAQIASGKSIFARAAQGLSLFAHKLGVKLIAASGNVLVQAHQGDINLTATGRIKITAGEGVEIVGPEVKIATKGAQADFGGGSITEQCSGTHTVKSAKFEYTNGGDGSVDELKFPSTRLETDERIVLHHSQTGKPVVGRRYTLTLADGSSVDGVTDEQGRTELVNSDDLGDIEVIIHPEDEQGD
;
A
#
# COMPACT_ATOMS: atom_id res chain seq x y z
N MET A 1 65.06 2.33 -54.24
CA MET A 1 63.66 2.72 -54.55
C MET A 1 62.82 1.46 -54.52
N VAL A 2 61.73 1.45 -53.74
CA VAL A 2 60.73 0.35 -53.76
C VAL A 2 59.95 0.48 -55.07
N GLN A 3 59.80 -0.59 -55.85
CA GLN A 3 58.95 -0.51 -57.03
C GLN A 3 57.48 -0.60 -56.59
N PRO A 4 56.55 0.16 -57.20
CA PRO A 4 55.12 0.08 -56.84
C PRO A 4 54.53 -1.33 -56.95
N LYS A 5 55.15 -2.21 -57.75
CA LYS A 5 54.78 -3.64 -57.89
C LYS A 5 55.03 -4.47 -56.62
N ASP A 6 55.93 -4.03 -55.73
CA ASP A 6 56.29 -4.77 -54.52
C ASP A 6 55.26 -4.63 -53.40
N LEU A 7 54.33 -3.68 -53.49
CA LEU A 7 53.32 -3.39 -52.45
C LEU A 7 51.88 -3.76 -52.87
N ILE A 8 51.69 -4.43 -54.00
CA ILE A 8 50.37 -4.87 -54.50
C ILE A 8 49.86 -6.04 -53.65
N THR A 9 48.56 -6.02 -53.31
CA THR A 9 47.89 -7.03 -52.47
C THR A 9 47.40 -8.27 -53.26
N THR A 10 47.28 -8.16 -54.59
CA THR A 10 46.52 -9.07 -55.47
C THR A 10 47.02 -10.53 -55.55
N ASN A 11 48.17 -10.89 -55.00
CA ASN A 11 48.67 -12.28 -54.96
C ASN A 11 49.32 -12.64 -53.62
N ARG A 12 48.82 -12.05 -52.53
CA ARG A 12 49.39 -12.19 -51.20
C ARG A 12 48.55 -13.07 -50.27
N PRO A 13 49.16 -13.80 -49.33
CA PRO A 13 48.47 -14.60 -48.31
C PRO A 13 47.54 -13.81 -47.39
N LEU A 14 47.85 -12.53 -47.15
CA LEU A 14 47.03 -11.60 -46.36
C LEU A 14 46.58 -10.44 -47.23
N ARG A 15 45.29 -10.11 -47.19
CA ARG A 15 44.68 -8.99 -47.93
C ARG A 15 43.78 -8.20 -46.99
N LEU A 16 43.80 -6.88 -47.14
CA LEU A 16 42.96 -5.97 -46.38
C LEU A 16 42.06 -5.23 -47.37
N ARG A 17 40.74 -5.36 -47.20
CA ARG A 17 39.73 -4.63 -47.96
C ARG A 17 39.09 -3.59 -47.05
N LEU A 18 38.90 -2.39 -47.57
CA LEU A 18 38.37 -1.25 -46.83
C LEU A 18 37.13 -0.71 -47.55
N ASP A 19 36.06 -0.37 -46.82
CA ASP A 19 34.85 0.26 -47.40
C ASP A 19 35.05 1.76 -47.68
N CYS A 20 36.05 2.09 -48.49
CA CYS A 20 36.44 3.47 -48.74
C CYS A 20 35.65 4.12 -49.89
N SER A 21 35.43 5.44 -49.77
CA SER A 21 35.07 6.27 -50.93
C SER A 21 36.21 6.26 -51.98
N THR A 22 35.86 6.53 -53.24
CA THR A 22 36.63 6.35 -54.50
C THR A 22 38.08 6.90 -54.56
N GLN A 23 38.63 7.50 -53.50
CA GLN A 23 40.00 8.06 -53.45
C GLN A 23 41.04 7.16 -52.75
N LEU A 24 40.63 6.10 -52.04
CA LEU A 24 41.55 5.18 -51.34
C LEU A 24 41.49 3.80 -52.00
N SER A 25 42.58 3.36 -52.63
CA SER A 25 42.69 2.02 -53.24
C SER A 25 43.04 0.97 -52.20
N ASP A 26 42.56 -0.28 -52.34
CA ASP A 26 42.91 -1.42 -51.47
C ASP A 26 44.43 -1.63 -51.32
N ASP A 27 45.23 -1.26 -52.33
CA ASP A 27 46.69 -1.35 -52.32
C ASP A 27 47.40 -0.23 -51.53
N MET A 28 46.67 0.64 -50.84
CA MET A 28 47.24 1.75 -50.07
C MET A 28 47.86 1.30 -48.75
N LEU A 29 47.30 0.27 -48.11
CA LEU A 29 47.80 -0.33 -46.87
C LEU A 29 48.04 -1.81 -47.10
N LEU A 30 49.30 -2.21 -47.08
CA LEU A 30 49.67 -3.62 -47.18
C LEU A 30 49.72 -4.25 -45.78
N PRO A 31 48.81 -5.18 -45.41
CA PRO A 31 48.89 -5.90 -44.14
C PRO A 31 50.13 -6.80 -44.15
N GLN A 32 50.99 -6.63 -43.15
CA GLN A 32 52.23 -7.38 -43.02
C GLN A 32 52.21 -8.36 -41.85
N ARG A 33 51.70 -7.95 -40.69
CA ARG A 33 51.53 -8.82 -39.52
C ARG A 33 50.12 -8.67 -38.96
N VAL A 34 49.57 -9.79 -38.52
CA VAL A 34 48.25 -9.85 -37.91
C VAL A 34 48.35 -10.62 -36.61
N TYR A 35 47.73 -10.06 -35.58
CA TYR A 35 47.44 -10.73 -34.32
C TYR A 35 45.93 -10.66 -34.10
N GLY A 36 45.29 -11.81 -34.02
CA GLY A 36 43.84 -11.94 -33.93
C GLY A 36 43.41 -12.78 -32.75
N ALA A 37 42.29 -12.43 -32.15
CA ALA A 37 41.59 -13.24 -31.16
C ALA A 37 40.08 -13.23 -31.44
N GLU A 38 39.48 -14.42 -31.39
CA GLU A 38 38.04 -14.64 -31.52
C GLU A 38 37.60 -15.68 -30.48
N SER A 39 36.40 -15.54 -29.92
CA SER A 39 35.82 -16.58 -29.06
C SER A 39 34.30 -16.55 -29.02
N ILE A 40 33.70 -17.71 -28.78
CA ILE A 40 32.27 -17.82 -28.46
C ILE A 40 32.04 -17.15 -27.10
N CYS A 41 30.96 -16.38 -27.00
CA CYS A 41 30.64 -15.53 -25.86
C CYS A 41 31.67 -14.41 -25.60
N GLY A 42 32.58 -14.17 -26.56
CA GLY A 42 33.55 -13.08 -26.55
C GLY A 42 33.30 -12.09 -27.69
N GLY A 43 34.36 -11.40 -28.08
CA GLY A 43 34.37 -10.49 -29.23
C GLY A 43 35.33 -10.97 -30.32
N LEU A 44 35.45 -10.17 -31.37
CA LEU A 44 36.52 -10.31 -32.35
C LEU A 44 37.46 -9.12 -32.20
N GLU A 45 38.77 -9.35 -32.07
CA GLU A 45 39.77 -8.29 -32.09
C GLU A 45 40.95 -8.70 -32.98
N TYR A 46 41.24 -7.89 -33.99
CA TYR A 46 42.36 -8.08 -34.91
C TYR A 46 43.23 -6.85 -34.97
N ARG A 47 44.48 -6.99 -34.55
CA ARG A 47 45.54 -5.97 -34.67
C ARG A 47 46.34 -6.23 -35.94
N ILE A 48 46.25 -5.30 -36.87
CA ILE A 48 46.81 -5.41 -38.22
C ILE A 48 47.93 -4.38 -38.36
N LEU A 49 49.16 -4.85 -38.50
CA LEU A 49 50.32 -4.01 -38.79
C LEU A 49 50.50 -3.92 -40.30
N CYS A 50 50.34 -2.71 -40.82
CA CYS A 50 50.39 -2.40 -42.24
C CYS A 50 51.61 -1.55 -42.58
N VAL A 51 52.02 -1.60 -43.85
CA VAL A 51 52.97 -0.66 -44.43
C VAL A 51 52.36 0.06 -45.63
N SER A 52 52.74 1.32 -45.82
CA SER A 52 52.33 2.13 -46.97
C SER A 52 53.53 2.85 -47.57
N ALA A 53 53.47 3.12 -48.88
CA ALA A 53 54.39 4.06 -49.54
C ALA A 53 54.08 5.53 -49.20
N ARG A 54 52.90 5.82 -48.63
CA ARG A 54 52.48 7.16 -48.22
C ARG A 54 52.67 7.32 -46.72
N ALA A 55 53.44 8.32 -46.30
CA ALA A 55 53.71 8.59 -44.88
C ALA A 55 52.65 9.46 -44.18
N GLN A 56 51.77 10.11 -44.95
CA GLN A 56 50.79 11.07 -44.45
C GLN A 56 49.35 10.60 -44.74
N LEU A 57 49.03 9.35 -44.42
CA LEU A 57 47.64 8.89 -44.51
C LEU A 57 46.77 9.60 -43.45
N PRO A 58 45.62 10.17 -43.83
CA PRO A 58 44.72 10.86 -42.90
C PRO A 58 44.00 9.85 -42.00
N LEU A 59 44.53 9.62 -40.80
CA LEU A 59 44.02 8.60 -39.86
C LEU A 59 42.50 8.69 -39.60
N LYS A 60 41.95 9.91 -39.60
CA LYS A 60 40.51 10.19 -39.42
C LYS A 60 39.61 9.59 -40.51
N GLU A 61 40.14 9.21 -41.67
CA GLU A 61 39.37 8.58 -42.74
C GLU A 61 39.18 7.07 -42.53
N PHE A 62 39.96 6.46 -41.63
CA PHE A 62 39.89 5.02 -41.34
C PHE A 62 39.09 4.68 -40.09
N ILE A 63 38.94 5.62 -39.15
CA ILE A 63 38.22 5.37 -37.90
C ILE A 63 36.72 5.15 -38.17
N GLY A 64 36.16 4.07 -37.63
CA GLY A 64 34.77 3.69 -37.86
C GLY A 64 34.49 3.11 -39.25
N LEU A 65 35.52 2.82 -40.05
CA LEU A 65 35.35 2.24 -41.38
C LEU A 65 35.16 0.71 -41.30
N PRO A 66 34.18 0.14 -42.00
CA PRO A 66 34.10 -1.30 -42.20
C PRO A 66 35.32 -1.83 -42.97
N ALA A 67 35.86 -2.96 -42.53
CA ALA A 67 37.01 -3.58 -43.17
C ALA A 67 36.91 -5.11 -43.11
N ALA A 68 37.51 -5.76 -44.09
CA ALA A 68 37.68 -7.21 -44.11
C ALA A 68 39.16 -7.58 -44.25
N LEU A 69 39.60 -8.48 -43.38
CA LEU A 69 40.89 -9.14 -43.46
C LEU A 69 40.71 -10.53 -44.07
N ASP A 70 41.30 -10.78 -45.23
CA ASP A 70 41.21 -12.06 -45.92
C ASP A 70 42.51 -12.85 -45.80
N PHE A 71 42.39 -14.13 -45.39
CA PHE A 71 43.44 -15.13 -45.38
C PHE A 71 43.28 -16.07 -46.56
N VAL A 72 44.35 -16.26 -47.33
CA VAL A 72 44.36 -17.26 -48.43
C VAL A 72 44.58 -18.66 -47.84
N THR A 73 43.60 -19.54 -48.02
CA THR A 73 43.59 -20.90 -47.48
C THR A 73 44.45 -21.86 -48.32
N ASP A 74 44.75 -23.06 -47.81
CA ASP A 74 45.57 -24.05 -48.52
C ASP A 74 44.96 -24.50 -49.86
N ARG A 75 43.63 -24.44 -49.99
CA ARG A 75 42.88 -24.73 -51.23
C ARG A 75 42.75 -23.53 -52.18
N GLY A 76 43.39 -22.40 -51.87
CA GLY A 76 43.29 -21.16 -52.66
C GLY A 76 41.98 -20.39 -52.46
N GLY A 77 41.17 -20.77 -51.46
CA GLY A 77 40.00 -20.02 -51.02
C GLY A 77 40.37 -18.79 -50.19
N LEU A 78 39.36 -18.05 -49.75
CA LEU A 78 39.52 -16.91 -48.84
C LEU A 78 38.70 -17.15 -47.57
N ARG A 79 39.37 -17.07 -46.41
CA ARG A 79 38.70 -16.88 -45.12
C ARG A 79 38.71 -15.40 -44.80
N SER A 80 37.52 -14.81 -44.72
CA SER A 80 37.36 -13.39 -44.42
C SER A 80 37.03 -13.17 -42.95
N ILE A 81 37.50 -12.06 -42.40
CA ILE A 81 37.13 -11.56 -41.08
C ILE A 81 36.69 -10.13 -41.26
N CYS A 82 35.40 -9.87 -41.02
CA CYS A 82 34.80 -8.56 -41.17
C CYS A 82 34.66 -7.89 -39.79
N GLY A 83 34.82 -6.58 -39.75
CA GLY A 83 34.63 -5.79 -38.54
C GLY A 83 34.70 -4.29 -38.84
N ILE A 84 34.80 -3.50 -37.77
CA ILE A 84 34.90 -2.03 -37.83
C ILE A 84 36.24 -1.61 -37.25
N ILE A 85 36.95 -0.69 -37.93
CA ILE A 85 38.21 -0.15 -37.43
C ILE A 85 37.93 0.79 -36.24
N THR A 86 38.31 0.36 -35.03
CA THR A 86 38.10 1.14 -33.79
C THR A 86 39.31 1.92 -33.32
N GLU A 87 40.51 1.55 -33.77
CA GLU A 87 41.74 2.27 -33.46
C GLU A 87 42.65 2.26 -34.69
N ILE A 88 43.36 3.35 -34.91
CA ILE A 88 44.40 3.44 -35.93
C ILE A 88 45.56 4.31 -35.42
N ALA A 89 46.79 3.87 -35.65
CA ALA A 89 47.99 4.60 -35.28
C ALA A 89 48.97 4.68 -36.45
N ALA A 90 49.52 5.88 -36.70
CA ALA A 90 50.69 6.07 -37.55
C ALA A 90 51.97 5.80 -36.76
N GLY A 91 52.96 5.21 -37.41
CA GLY A 91 54.25 4.83 -36.83
C GLY A 91 55.41 5.56 -37.49
N ASP A 92 56.62 5.03 -37.30
CA ASP A 92 57.84 5.55 -37.91
C ASP A 92 57.80 5.41 -39.43
N SER A 93 58.55 6.29 -40.10
CA SER A 93 58.76 6.28 -41.55
C SER A 93 60.23 6.49 -41.86
N ASP A 94 60.76 5.71 -42.81
CA ASP A 94 62.15 5.81 -43.27
C ASP A 94 62.30 6.60 -44.58
N GLY A 95 61.28 7.41 -44.92
CA GLY A 95 61.24 8.22 -46.14
C GLY A 95 60.82 7.48 -47.41
N GLY A 96 60.72 6.15 -47.39
CA GLY A 96 60.15 5.37 -48.50
C GLY A 96 58.99 4.46 -48.11
N LEU A 97 58.91 4.06 -46.84
CA LEU A 97 57.80 3.33 -46.26
C LEU A 97 57.38 4.02 -44.96
N ALA A 98 56.10 3.93 -44.65
CA ALA A 98 55.53 4.29 -43.37
C ALA A 98 54.75 3.11 -42.82
N SER A 99 54.74 3.01 -41.50
CA SER A 99 54.07 1.94 -40.77
C SER A 99 52.74 2.45 -40.20
N TYR A 100 51.71 1.60 -40.25
CA TYR A 100 50.41 1.85 -39.63
C TYR A 100 49.95 0.64 -38.82
N GLN A 101 49.21 0.87 -37.74
CA GLN A 101 48.50 -0.18 -36.99
C GLN A 101 47.01 0.11 -37.05
N LEU A 102 46.20 -0.90 -37.36
CA LEU A 102 44.74 -0.86 -37.31
C LEU A 102 44.25 -1.88 -36.29
N VAL A 103 43.19 -1.55 -35.56
CA VAL A 103 42.49 -2.48 -34.64
C VAL A 103 41.06 -2.63 -35.13
N LEU A 104 40.76 -3.82 -35.64
CA LEU A 104 39.46 -4.24 -36.15
C LEU A 104 38.68 -4.94 -35.02
N ARG A 105 37.45 -4.50 -34.76
CA ARG A 105 36.57 -5.10 -33.74
C ARG A 105 35.14 -5.34 -34.25
N ASP A 106 34.38 -6.11 -33.49
CA ASP A 106 32.97 -6.40 -33.75
C ASP A 106 32.03 -5.22 -33.40
N ALA A 107 30.73 -5.39 -33.68
CA ALA A 107 29.74 -4.34 -33.45
C ALA A 107 29.40 -4.12 -31.97
N LEU A 108 29.45 -5.14 -31.11
CA LEU A 108 29.21 -4.97 -29.67
C LEU A 108 30.30 -4.09 -29.04
N SER A 109 31.53 -4.17 -29.54
CA SER A 109 32.63 -3.29 -29.12
C SER A 109 32.35 -1.80 -29.39
N ILE A 110 31.53 -1.48 -30.41
CA ILE A 110 31.03 -0.12 -30.66
C ILE A 110 29.89 0.22 -29.71
N MET A 111 28.96 -0.72 -29.52
CA MET A 111 27.81 -0.56 -28.61
C MET A 111 28.25 -0.37 -27.15
N ASP A 112 29.44 -0.85 -26.79
CA ASP A 112 30.08 -0.60 -25.48
C ASP A 112 30.37 0.88 -25.21
N LYS A 113 30.42 1.72 -26.25
CA LYS A 113 30.70 3.15 -26.13
C LYS A 113 29.45 4.00 -25.85
N ARG A 114 28.26 3.41 -25.85
CA ARG A 114 27.01 4.10 -25.51
C ARG A 114 26.43 3.51 -24.22
N THR A 115 26.35 4.34 -23.18
CA THR A 115 25.70 4.02 -21.91
C THR A 115 24.27 4.55 -21.92
N ASN A 116 23.33 3.74 -21.42
CA ASN A 116 21.92 4.11 -21.41
C ASN A 116 21.20 3.62 -20.13
N THR A 117 20.04 4.22 -19.88
CA THR A 117 19.08 3.79 -18.85
C THR A 117 17.69 3.70 -19.47
N ARG A 118 17.18 2.48 -19.61
CA ARG A 118 15.93 2.17 -20.34
C ARG A 118 15.12 1.13 -19.60
N VAL A 119 13.80 1.20 -19.76
CA VAL A 119 12.85 0.22 -19.23
C VAL A 119 12.21 -0.55 -20.37
N PHE A 120 12.17 -1.87 -20.25
CA PHE A 120 11.50 -2.78 -21.15
C PHE A 120 10.37 -3.51 -20.40
N ARG A 121 9.18 -3.50 -20.99
CA ARG A 121 7.96 -4.11 -20.42
C ARG A 121 7.47 -5.23 -21.31
N ASN A 122 7.02 -6.32 -20.70
CA ASN A 122 6.36 -7.45 -21.37
C ASN A 122 7.15 -8.02 -22.56
N LYS A 123 8.47 -8.14 -22.40
CA LYS A 123 9.40 -8.69 -23.40
C LYS A 123 10.29 -9.75 -22.77
N ASP A 124 10.67 -10.74 -23.55
CA ASP A 124 11.74 -11.66 -23.16
C ASP A 124 13.12 -11.09 -23.53
N GLU A 125 14.20 -11.71 -23.05
CA GLU A 125 15.55 -11.25 -23.30
C GLU A 125 15.97 -11.26 -24.77
N VAL A 126 15.47 -12.20 -25.57
CA VAL A 126 15.81 -12.31 -26.99
C VAL A 126 15.16 -11.18 -27.77
N GLU A 127 13.87 -10.91 -27.50
CA GLU A 127 13.13 -9.77 -28.05
C GLU A 127 13.83 -8.44 -27.73
N ILE A 128 14.35 -8.27 -26.51
CA ILE A 128 15.09 -7.05 -26.10
C ILE A 128 16.42 -6.95 -26.85
N VAL A 129 17.19 -8.04 -26.94
CA VAL A 129 18.48 -8.05 -27.66
C VAL A 129 18.28 -7.72 -29.13
N GLN A 130 17.33 -8.37 -29.80
CA GLN A 130 17.02 -8.10 -31.21
C GLN A 130 16.57 -6.65 -31.43
N LEU A 131 15.71 -6.11 -30.54
CA LEU A 131 15.27 -4.73 -30.59
C LEU A 131 16.45 -3.75 -30.56
N ILE A 132 17.37 -3.91 -29.62
CA ILE A 132 18.54 -3.02 -29.50
C ILE A 132 19.45 -3.16 -30.73
N LEU A 133 19.70 -4.39 -31.18
CA LEU A 133 20.52 -4.63 -32.38
C LEU A 133 19.91 -4.00 -33.63
N ASP A 134 18.60 -4.09 -33.81
CA ASP A 134 17.89 -3.47 -34.94
C ASP A 134 17.85 -1.95 -34.84
N GLU A 135 17.68 -1.38 -33.64
CA GLU A 135 17.79 0.06 -33.42
C GLU A 135 19.17 0.60 -33.82
N TRP A 136 20.25 -0.12 -33.49
CA TRP A 136 21.60 0.24 -33.93
C TRP A 136 21.77 0.13 -35.45
N ARG A 137 21.21 -0.89 -36.08
CA ARG A 137 21.25 -1.06 -37.55
C ARG A 137 20.49 0.04 -38.27
N LEU A 138 19.35 0.46 -37.74
CA LEU A 138 18.50 1.49 -38.33
C LEU A 138 19.01 2.91 -38.02
N GLY A 139 19.50 3.13 -36.80
CA GLY A 139 19.91 4.45 -36.30
C GLY A 139 21.37 4.82 -36.61
N ASN A 140 22.26 3.85 -36.82
CA ASN A 140 23.66 4.09 -37.14
C ASN A 140 24.01 3.61 -38.55
N ARG A 141 24.34 4.57 -39.44
CA ARG A 141 24.64 4.31 -40.85
C ARG A 141 25.75 3.27 -41.06
N ILE A 142 26.83 3.31 -40.28
CA ILE A 142 27.96 2.39 -40.45
C ILE A 142 27.55 0.98 -40.04
N VAL A 143 26.96 0.84 -38.83
CA VAL A 143 26.49 -0.45 -38.32
C VAL A 143 25.44 -1.04 -39.26
N GLY A 144 24.52 -0.24 -39.79
CA GLY A 144 23.52 -0.69 -40.75
C GLY A 144 24.07 -1.27 -42.06
N ILE A 145 25.28 -0.86 -42.48
CA ILE A 145 25.93 -1.35 -43.70
C ILE A 145 26.75 -2.63 -43.45
N CYS A 146 27.39 -2.73 -42.29
CA CYS A 146 28.39 -3.78 -42.03
C CYS A 146 28.01 -4.79 -40.94
N PHE A 147 26.84 -4.69 -40.32
CA PHE A 147 26.43 -5.57 -39.23
C PHE A 147 25.04 -6.17 -39.43
N GLN A 148 24.95 -7.47 -39.16
CA GLN A 148 23.69 -8.20 -39.09
C GLN A 148 23.64 -9.06 -37.83
N HIS A 149 22.45 -9.52 -37.47
CA HIS A 149 22.27 -10.54 -36.45
C HIS A 149 21.33 -11.62 -36.97
N GLU A 150 21.57 -12.86 -36.55
CA GLU A 150 20.73 -14.00 -36.88
C GLU A 150 20.61 -14.95 -35.68
N LEU A 151 19.51 -15.69 -35.64
CA LEU A 151 19.38 -16.85 -34.77
C LEU A 151 19.91 -18.07 -35.51
N ALA A 152 20.69 -18.92 -34.83
CA ALA A 152 21.21 -20.15 -35.42
C ALA A 152 20.08 -21.11 -35.82
N ASP A 153 20.41 -22.06 -36.70
CA ASP A 153 19.45 -23.08 -37.14
C ASP A 153 18.92 -23.86 -35.93
N PHE A 154 17.60 -24.09 -35.88
CA PHE A 154 16.91 -24.74 -34.75
C PHE A 154 17.00 -24.01 -33.40
N PHE A 155 17.21 -22.69 -33.39
CA PHE A 155 17.14 -21.88 -32.16
C PHE A 155 15.76 -22.00 -31.50
N ASP A 156 15.72 -22.46 -30.25
CA ASP A 156 14.47 -22.64 -29.51
C ASP A 156 14.03 -21.33 -28.85
N THR A 157 13.13 -20.59 -29.51
CA THR A 157 12.59 -19.32 -29.02
C THR A 157 11.48 -19.47 -27.99
N ILE A 158 10.76 -20.61 -27.96
CA ILE A 158 9.60 -20.82 -27.06
C ILE A 158 10.05 -20.96 -25.60
N ARG A 159 11.36 -21.13 -25.36
CA ARG A 159 11.95 -21.43 -24.06
C ARG A 159 12.04 -20.24 -23.08
N TYR A 160 11.83 -18.99 -23.51
CA TYR A 160 12.09 -17.80 -22.70
C TYR A 160 10.80 -17.07 -22.27
N PRO A 161 10.53 -16.90 -20.96
CA PRO A 161 9.34 -16.20 -20.50
C PRO A 161 9.46 -14.68 -20.65
N LYS A 162 8.35 -14.03 -20.99
CA LYS A 162 8.24 -12.58 -21.04
C LYS A 162 8.25 -11.99 -19.64
N ARG A 163 9.12 -11.01 -19.41
CA ARG A 163 9.18 -10.34 -18.12
C ARG A 163 8.28 -9.13 -18.08
N GLU A 164 7.61 -8.96 -16.94
CA GLU A 164 6.86 -7.73 -16.68
C GLU A 164 7.80 -6.52 -16.79
N PHE A 165 9.00 -6.59 -16.21
CA PHE A 165 9.94 -5.47 -16.14
C PHE A 165 11.38 -5.95 -16.29
N THR A 166 12.14 -5.25 -17.13
CA THR A 166 13.59 -5.40 -17.27
C THR A 166 14.18 -4.01 -17.49
N MET A 167 15.24 -3.67 -16.76
CA MET A 167 15.83 -2.35 -16.80
C MET A 167 17.30 -2.43 -17.25
N GLN A 168 17.62 -1.65 -18.27
CA GLN A 168 18.99 -1.24 -18.55
C GLN A 168 19.34 -0.10 -17.59
N HIS A 169 20.36 -0.24 -16.75
CA HIS A 169 20.68 0.78 -15.74
C HIS A 169 22.16 1.19 -15.77
N ASN A 170 22.44 2.40 -16.28
CA ASN A 170 23.80 2.96 -16.37
C ASN A 170 24.84 1.99 -16.95
N GLU A 171 24.40 1.12 -17.85
CA GLU A 171 25.23 0.11 -18.48
C GLU A 171 25.28 0.37 -20.00
N SER A 172 26.36 -0.05 -20.65
CA SER A 172 26.46 0.08 -22.10
C SER A 172 25.47 -0.83 -22.81
N ASP A 173 25.05 -0.47 -24.02
CA ASP A 173 24.16 -1.32 -24.82
C ASP A 173 24.82 -2.70 -25.04
N GLY A 174 26.14 -2.73 -25.28
CA GLY A 174 26.92 -3.97 -25.42
C GLY A 174 26.99 -4.79 -24.12
N ALA A 175 27.19 -4.16 -22.96
CA ALA A 175 27.19 -4.86 -21.67
C ALA A 175 25.80 -5.42 -21.33
N PHE A 176 24.74 -4.65 -21.58
CA PHE A 176 23.36 -5.08 -21.36
C PHE A 176 23.00 -6.30 -22.20
N ILE A 177 23.32 -6.28 -23.50
CA ILE A 177 23.12 -7.44 -24.39
C ILE A 177 23.85 -8.67 -23.84
N ARG A 178 25.14 -8.54 -23.50
CA ARG A 178 25.91 -9.66 -22.94
C ARG A 178 25.30 -10.17 -21.63
N ARG A 179 24.85 -9.28 -20.74
CA ARG A 179 24.19 -9.63 -19.47
C ARG A 179 22.93 -10.46 -19.70
N LEU A 180 22.07 -10.05 -20.64
CA LEU A 180 20.84 -10.76 -20.98
C LEU A 180 21.13 -12.15 -21.59
N LEU A 181 22.06 -12.22 -22.54
CA LEU A 181 22.47 -13.48 -23.18
C LEU A 181 23.10 -14.44 -22.16
N LYS A 182 24.02 -13.96 -21.32
CA LYS A 182 24.65 -14.72 -20.23
C LYS A 182 23.61 -15.28 -19.26
N ARG A 183 22.66 -14.45 -18.81
CA ARG A 183 21.58 -14.86 -17.88
C ARG A 183 20.75 -16.02 -18.42
N ARG A 184 20.54 -16.06 -19.75
CA ARG A 184 19.75 -17.10 -20.42
C ARG A 184 20.59 -18.22 -21.04
N GLY A 185 21.90 -18.23 -20.80
CA GLY A 185 22.79 -19.26 -21.34
C GLY A 185 22.86 -19.27 -22.87
N ILE A 186 22.56 -18.14 -23.51
CA ILE A 186 22.60 -17.99 -24.96
C ILE A 186 24.03 -17.63 -25.33
N ALA A 187 24.68 -18.50 -26.10
CA ALA A 187 25.99 -18.21 -26.65
C ALA A 187 25.87 -17.35 -27.92
N TRP A 188 26.94 -16.65 -28.24
CA TRP A 188 27.05 -15.87 -29.47
C TRP A 188 28.45 -15.94 -30.05
N TYR A 189 28.58 -15.75 -31.36
CA TYR A 189 29.86 -15.55 -32.04
C TYR A 189 29.66 -14.67 -33.29
N PHE A 190 30.75 -14.25 -33.89
CA PHE A 190 30.73 -13.44 -35.11
C PHE A 190 31.21 -14.25 -36.31
N ARG A 191 30.47 -14.17 -37.40
CA ARG A 191 30.82 -14.79 -38.68
C ARG A 191 30.94 -13.72 -39.76
N ALA A 192 31.94 -13.82 -40.62
CA ALA A 192 31.96 -13.05 -41.87
C ALA A 192 31.09 -13.77 -42.90
N ASP A 193 30.16 -13.07 -43.52
CA ASP A 193 29.29 -13.69 -44.53
C ASP A 193 29.95 -13.73 -45.92
N HIS A 194 29.55 -14.72 -46.71
CA HIS A 194 30.20 -15.04 -47.97
C HIS A 194 29.68 -14.16 -49.12
N GLY A 195 30.56 -13.33 -49.68
CA GLY A 195 30.36 -12.62 -50.94
C GLY A 195 31.59 -11.80 -51.32
N GLN A 196 32.00 -11.80 -52.60
CA GLN A 196 33.24 -11.15 -53.06
C GLN A 196 33.31 -9.62 -52.76
N LYS A 197 32.18 -8.98 -52.43
CA LYS A 197 32.08 -7.57 -52.03
C LYS A 197 31.51 -7.34 -50.63
N ALA A 198 31.21 -8.42 -49.89
CA ALA A 198 30.67 -8.33 -48.54
C ALA A 198 31.76 -7.84 -47.58
N LEU A 199 31.45 -6.82 -46.77
CA LEU A 199 32.25 -6.33 -45.64
C LEU A 199 31.44 -6.41 -44.34
N PHE A 200 30.49 -7.36 -44.27
CA PHE A 200 29.59 -7.50 -43.14
C PHE A 200 29.99 -8.67 -42.24
N HIS A 201 29.89 -8.44 -40.92
CA HIS A 201 29.95 -9.48 -39.90
C HIS A 201 28.59 -9.66 -39.25
N THR A 202 28.24 -10.91 -39.01
CA THR A 202 26.94 -11.32 -38.50
C THR A 202 27.12 -11.91 -37.11
N MET A 203 26.41 -11.37 -36.13
CA MET A 203 26.31 -11.95 -34.80
C MET A 203 25.30 -13.10 -34.83
N VAL A 204 25.76 -14.31 -34.56
CA VAL A 204 24.92 -15.51 -34.53
C VAL A 204 24.61 -15.86 -33.08
N LEU A 205 23.34 -15.92 -32.72
CA LEU A 205 22.89 -16.38 -31.39
C LEU A 205 22.58 -17.87 -31.44
N LEU A 206 23.07 -18.64 -30.48
CA LEU A 206 22.82 -20.08 -30.37
C LEU A 206 22.51 -20.49 -28.93
N ASN A 207 21.57 -21.42 -28.77
CA ASN A 207 21.19 -22.00 -27.48
C ASN A 207 21.19 -23.54 -27.50
N ARG A 208 21.68 -24.14 -28.61
CA ARG A 208 21.84 -25.58 -28.79
C ARG A 208 23.22 -25.88 -29.39
N PRO A 209 23.90 -26.94 -28.94
CA PRO A 209 25.22 -27.29 -29.44
C PRO A 209 25.20 -27.87 -30.86
N ASP A 210 24.08 -28.43 -31.31
CA ASP A 210 23.95 -29.06 -32.63
C ASP A 210 23.74 -28.05 -33.77
N SER A 211 23.48 -26.79 -33.43
CA SER A 211 23.21 -25.69 -34.35
C SER A 211 24.46 -25.13 -35.04
N VAL A 212 25.65 -25.59 -34.66
CA VAL A 212 26.92 -25.15 -35.26
C VAL A 212 27.13 -25.77 -36.64
N ARG A 213 27.62 -24.96 -37.57
CA ARG A 213 27.85 -25.38 -38.96
C ARG A 213 29.21 -26.07 -39.10
N GLN A 214 29.33 -26.91 -40.13
CA GLN A 214 30.62 -27.53 -40.45
C GLN A 214 31.55 -26.47 -41.04
N ASN A 215 32.79 -26.44 -40.54
CA ASN A 215 33.83 -25.54 -41.02
C ASN A 215 34.29 -25.94 -42.44
N ALA A 216 34.73 -24.96 -43.22
CA ALA A 216 35.23 -25.17 -44.59
C ALA A 216 36.45 -26.11 -44.66
N ALA A 217 37.24 -26.22 -43.58
CA ALA A 217 38.31 -27.20 -43.47
C ALA A 217 37.80 -28.64 -43.62
N GLY A 218 36.60 -28.94 -43.10
CA GLY A 218 36.03 -30.28 -43.06
C GLY A 218 36.84 -31.22 -42.16
N ALA A 219 37.48 -32.22 -42.77
CA ALA A 219 38.39 -33.13 -42.08
C ALA A 219 39.82 -32.56 -42.04
N VAL A 220 40.40 -32.50 -40.84
CA VAL A 220 41.72 -31.91 -40.57
C VAL A 220 42.64 -32.97 -40.01
N ARG A 221 43.83 -33.09 -40.60
CA ARG A 221 44.83 -34.10 -40.22
C ARG A 221 45.67 -33.62 -39.04
N TYR A 222 45.91 -34.52 -38.09
CA TYR A 222 46.98 -34.40 -37.11
C TYR A 222 48.29 -34.86 -37.73
N HIS A 223 49.17 -33.93 -38.05
CA HIS A 223 50.40 -34.21 -38.80
C HIS A 223 51.46 -33.13 -38.56
N ARG A 224 52.73 -33.47 -38.82
CA ARG A 224 53.82 -32.49 -38.78
C ARG A 224 53.58 -31.35 -39.78
N ASP A 225 53.95 -30.14 -39.38
CA ASP A 225 53.99 -28.96 -40.24
C ASP A 225 55.39 -28.83 -40.86
N SER A 226 55.48 -28.87 -42.18
CA SER A 226 56.72 -28.77 -42.95
C SER A 226 56.47 -28.01 -44.24
N ALA A 227 57.47 -27.28 -44.73
CA ALA A 227 57.39 -26.51 -45.99
C ALA A 227 57.07 -27.36 -47.24
N THR A 228 57.15 -28.69 -47.14
CA THR A 228 56.84 -29.66 -48.21
C THR A 228 55.41 -30.18 -48.17
N GLU A 229 54.64 -29.88 -47.13
CA GLU A 229 53.24 -30.32 -47.02
C GLU A 229 52.32 -29.34 -47.77
N GLU A 230 51.43 -29.88 -48.60
CA GLU A 230 50.51 -29.08 -49.42
C GLU A 230 49.22 -28.68 -48.69
N ARG A 231 48.94 -29.32 -47.54
CA ARG A 231 47.68 -29.17 -46.80
C ARG A 231 47.96 -28.75 -45.36
N ASP A 232 47.16 -27.85 -44.84
CA ASP A 232 47.30 -27.42 -43.46
C ASP A 232 46.98 -28.57 -42.48
N SER A 233 47.64 -28.57 -41.33
CA SER A 233 47.50 -29.63 -40.32
C SER A 233 47.50 -29.09 -38.90
N ILE A 234 46.97 -29.90 -37.99
CA ILE A 234 47.11 -29.71 -36.54
C ILE A 234 48.40 -30.42 -36.12
N THR A 235 49.27 -29.70 -35.43
CA THR A 235 50.58 -30.18 -34.98
C THR A 235 50.62 -30.53 -33.50
N SER A 236 49.75 -29.90 -32.71
CA SER A 236 49.62 -30.12 -31.28
C SER A 236 48.15 -30.31 -30.92
N TRP A 237 47.87 -31.29 -30.07
CA TRP A 237 46.53 -31.59 -29.57
C TRP A 237 46.63 -32.07 -28.13
N SER A 238 46.05 -31.31 -27.21
CA SER A 238 46.14 -31.57 -25.77
C SER A 238 44.76 -31.56 -25.14
N ALA A 239 44.36 -32.68 -24.54
CA ALA A 239 43.13 -32.76 -23.76
C ALA A 239 43.36 -32.16 -22.36
N VAL A 240 42.49 -31.24 -21.94
CA VAL A 240 42.52 -30.61 -20.63
C VAL A 240 41.26 -30.99 -19.88
N ARG A 241 41.40 -31.46 -18.63
CA ARG A 241 40.30 -31.70 -17.72
C ARG A 241 40.45 -30.84 -16.47
N THR A 242 39.35 -30.28 -16.00
CA THR A 242 39.29 -29.48 -14.77
C THR A 242 38.19 -30.04 -13.89
N LEU A 243 38.50 -30.25 -12.61
CA LEU A 243 37.52 -30.69 -11.62
C LEU A 243 36.49 -29.58 -11.40
N ARG A 244 35.20 -29.93 -11.48
CA ARG A 244 34.07 -29.00 -11.30
C ARG A 244 33.03 -29.55 -10.32
N PRO A 245 32.19 -28.70 -9.71
CA PRO A 245 31.05 -29.15 -8.90
C PRO A 245 30.18 -30.17 -9.63
N GLY A 246 29.60 -31.12 -8.91
CA GLY A 246 28.70 -32.14 -9.45
C GLY A 246 27.22 -31.77 -9.33
N SER A 247 26.91 -30.72 -8.56
CA SER A 247 25.58 -30.15 -8.46
C SER A 247 25.62 -28.63 -8.33
N THR A 248 24.50 -28.02 -8.70
CA THR A 248 24.20 -26.63 -8.38
C THR A 248 22.88 -26.58 -7.63
N ALA A 249 22.80 -25.78 -6.58
CA ALA A 249 21.56 -25.50 -5.87
C ALA A 249 21.27 -23.99 -5.89
N THR A 250 20.01 -23.63 -6.08
CA THR A 250 19.60 -22.23 -6.26
C THR A 250 18.35 -21.93 -5.45
N HIS A 251 18.36 -20.81 -4.73
CA HIS A 251 17.19 -20.29 -4.02
C HIS A 251 16.81 -18.90 -4.51
N SER A 252 15.52 -18.65 -4.77
CA SER A 252 14.96 -17.36 -5.19
C SER A 252 13.61 -17.13 -4.52
N TRP A 253 13.53 -16.11 -3.67
CA TRP A 253 12.29 -15.77 -2.96
C TRP A 253 11.17 -15.33 -3.92
N ASN A 254 9.94 -15.81 -3.69
CA ASN A 254 8.74 -15.44 -4.44
C ASN A 254 7.66 -14.95 -3.47
N TYR A 255 7.38 -13.65 -3.48
CA TYR A 255 6.41 -13.06 -2.54
C TYR A 255 4.95 -13.36 -2.91
N ARG A 256 4.68 -13.82 -4.14
CA ARG A 256 3.33 -14.24 -4.57
C ARG A 256 3.00 -15.66 -4.12
N ASN A 257 4.01 -16.48 -3.82
CA ASN A 257 3.85 -17.83 -3.29
C ASN A 257 4.81 -18.11 -2.12
N PRO A 258 4.69 -17.38 -0.99
CA PRO A 258 5.67 -17.44 0.11
C PRO A 258 5.69 -18.77 0.86
N LEU A 259 4.61 -19.57 0.76
CA LEU A 259 4.51 -20.90 1.36
C LEU A 259 5.03 -22.02 0.44
N GLY A 260 5.22 -21.73 -0.85
CA GLY A 260 5.73 -22.66 -1.85
C GLY A 260 7.24 -22.86 -1.75
N VAL A 261 7.75 -23.38 -0.64
CA VAL A 261 9.20 -23.56 -0.41
C VAL A 261 9.90 -24.37 -1.52
N HIS A 262 9.22 -25.40 -2.06
CA HIS A 262 9.74 -26.17 -3.19
C HIS A 262 9.74 -25.39 -4.52
N PHE A 263 8.90 -24.36 -4.67
CA PHE A 263 8.89 -23.49 -5.84
C PHE A 263 10.05 -22.48 -5.85
N MET A 264 10.64 -22.22 -4.68
CA MET A 264 11.69 -21.21 -4.50
C MET A 264 13.09 -21.81 -4.47
N SER A 265 13.23 -23.14 -4.43
CA SER A 265 14.52 -23.82 -4.36
C SER A 265 14.60 -24.93 -5.40
N VAL A 266 15.67 -24.93 -6.20
CA VAL A 266 15.93 -25.92 -7.24
C VAL A 266 17.35 -26.46 -7.12
N ALA A 267 17.57 -27.70 -7.58
CA ALA A 267 18.89 -28.28 -7.71
C ALA A 267 19.04 -28.96 -9.08
N ALA A 268 20.20 -28.83 -9.69
CA ALA A 268 20.55 -29.50 -10.95
C ALA A 268 21.82 -30.34 -10.74
N LEU A 269 21.87 -31.50 -11.38
CA LEU A 269 22.99 -32.44 -11.33
C LEU A 269 23.79 -32.34 -12.63
N GLY A 270 25.11 -32.44 -12.53
CA GLY A 270 26.01 -32.47 -13.68
C GLY A 270 25.93 -33.80 -14.41
N GLU A 271 26.04 -33.74 -15.74
CA GLU A 271 26.08 -34.93 -16.60
C GLU A 271 27.51 -35.28 -17.03
N ALA A 272 28.48 -34.38 -16.83
CA ALA A 272 29.85 -34.60 -17.24
C ALA A 272 30.54 -35.70 -16.41
N ASP A 273 31.06 -36.72 -17.10
CA ASP A 273 31.89 -37.75 -16.47
C ASP A 273 33.27 -37.17 -16.09
N GLN A 274 33.51 -37.01 -14.80
CA GLN A 274 34.76 -36.54 -14.22
C GLN A 274 35.71 -37.68 -13.79
N GLY A 275 35.45 -38.91 -14.23
CA GLY A 275 36.23 -40.09 -13.89
C GLY A 275 35.85 -40.69 -12.53
N SER A 276 36.47 -41.83 -12.17
CA SER A 276 36.09 -42.60 -10.99
C SER A 276 36.26 -41.81 -9.68
N SER A 277 37.43 -41.23 -9.42
CA SER A 277 37.68 -40.39 -8.24
C SER A 277 37.04 -39.01 -8.35
N GLY A 278 37.04 -38.42 -9.55
CA GLY A 278 36.47 -37.10 -9.78
C GLY A 278 34.95 -37.07 -9.58
N ARG A 279 34.24 -38.15 -9.93
CA ARG A 279 32.81 -38.30 -9.66
C ARG A 279 32.48 -38.19 -8.18
N TRP A 280 33.24 -38.86 -7.31
CA TRP A 280 33.01 -38.78 -5.85
C TRP A 280 33.31 -37.38 -5.31
N MET A 281 34.37 -36.76 -5.81
CA MET A 281 34.73 -35.39 -5.43
C MET A 281 33.66 -34.39 -5.89
N ALA A 282 33.26 -34.46 -7.17
CA ALA A 282 32.21 -33.62 -7.75
C ALA A 282 30.88 -33.79 -7.03
N ALA A 283 30.47 -35.02 -6.73
CA ALA A 283 29.23 -35.30 -5.99
C ALA A 283 29.23 -34.72 -4.56
N SER A 284 30.39 -34.42 -3.99
CA SER A 284 30.51 -33.75 -2.67
C SER A 284 30.53 -32.22 -2.75
N MET A 285 30.64 -31.65 -3.95
CA MET A 285 30.74 -30.22 -4.19
C MET A 285 29.44 -29.68 -4.78
N ASP A 286 28.79 -28.81 -4.02
CA ASP A 286 27.59 -28.09 -4.43
C ASP A 286 27.89 -26.59 -4.60
N ASP A 287 27.55 -26.04 -5.77
CA ASP A 287 27.57 -24.60 -6.03
C ASP A 287 26.20 -24.01 -5.69
N TYR A 288 26.05 -23.62 -4.41
CA TYR A 288 24.83 -23.04 -3.88
C TYR A 288 24.79 -21.52 -4.04
N GLN A 289 23.69 -20.99 -4.60
CA GLN A 289 23.48 -19.55 -4.71
C GLN A 289 22.06 -19.11 -4.30
N VAL A 290 21.98 -18.01 -3.55
CA VAL A 290 20.76 -17.23 -3.35
C VAL A 290 20.69 -16.13 -4.41
N LEU A 291 19.65 -16.16 -5.24
CA LEU A 291 19.38 -15.19 -6.29
C LEU A 291 18.46 -14.06 -5.82
N PRO A 292 18.40 -12.93 -6.54
CA PRO A 292 17.36 -11.92 -6.34
C PRO A 292 15.96 -12.54 -6.39
N PRO A 293 14.98 -11.97 -5.67
CA PRO A 293 13.62 -12.51 -5.66
C PRO A 293 13.03 -12.53 -7.06
N HIS A 294 12.20 -13.52 -7.38
CA HIS A 294 11.66 -13.74 -8.73
C HIS A 294 12.75 -13.75 -9.82
N ALA A 295 13.84 -14.49 -9.59
CA ALA A 295 14.88 -14.65 -10.60
C ALA A 295 14.39 -15.40 -11.85
N GLY A 296 13.60 -16.47 -11.64
CA GLY A 296 12.80 -17.15 -12.64
C GLY A 296 11.33 -16.72 -12.57
N ASP A 297 10.62 -16.85 -13.70
CA ASP A 297 9.18 -16.53 -13.80
C ASP A 297 8.32 -17.51 -12.99
N ASP A 298 8.63 -18.80 -13.11
CA ASP A 298 8.04 -19.91 -12.35
C ASP A 298 9.13 -20.90 -11.89
N HIS A 299 8.71 -22.04 -11.33
CA HIS A 299 9.63 -23.08 -10.88
C HIS A 299 10.40 -23.74 -12.04
N GLU A 300 9.77 -23.94 -13.21
CA GLU A 300 10.44 -24.55 -14.36
C GLU A 300 11.51 -23.62 -14.93
N ASP A 301 11.23 -22.31 -15.01
CA ASP A 301 12.19 -21.30 -15.43
C ASP A 301 13.36 -21.21 -14.44
N LEU A 302 13.08 -21.22 -13.13
CA LEU A 302 14.12 -21.24 -12.10
C LEU A 302 15.00 -22.49 -12.21
N PHE A 303 14.40 -23.67 -12.43
CA PHE A 303 15.13 -24.91 -12.64
C PHE A 303 16.01 -24.84 -13.90
N LYS A 304 15.52 -24.28 -15.01
CA LYS A 304 16.32 -24.04 -16.22
C LYS A 304 17.53 -23.15 -15.94
N LEU A 305 17.39 -22.10 -15.13
CA LEU A 305 18.54 -21.26 -14.72
C LEU A 305 19.59 -22.07 -13.94
N GLY A 306 19.15 -22.96 -13.03
CA GLY A 306 20.02 -23.90 -12.33
C GLY A 306 20.72 -24.87 -13.30
N GLN A 307 19.98 -25.44 -14.25
CA GLN A 307 20.54 -26.32 -15.28
C GLN A 307 21.58 -25.62 -16.15
N LEU A 308 21.33 -24.37 -16.58
CA LEU A 308 22.30 -23.60 -17.36
C LEU A 308 23.61 -23.40 -16.58
N ARG A 309 23.51 -23.13 -15.27
CA ARG A 309 24.68 -23.02 -14.40
C ARG A 309 25.45 -24.33 -14.30
N MET A 310 24.75 -25.46 -14.17
CA MET A 310 25.39 -26.78 -14.17
C MET A 310 26.01 -27.09 -15.53
N GLN A 311 25.33 -26.79 -16.63
CA GLN A 311 25.87 -26.94 -17.99
C GLN A 311 27.12 -26.10 -18.22
N ARG A 312 27.26 -24.94 -17.57
CA ARG A 312 28.51 -24.16 -17.59
C ARG A 312 29.66 -24.92 -16.92
N HIS A 313 29.42 -25.54 -15.76
CA HIS A 313 30.42 -26.39 -15.09
C HIS A 313 30.77 -27.62 -15.94
N ASP A 314 29.77 -28.26 -16.55
CA ASP A 314 29.99 -29.39 -17.45
C ASP A 314 30.83 -28.98 -18.68
N TYR A 315 30.56 -27.81 -19.28
CA TYR A 315 31.37 -27.24 -20.35
C TYR A 315 32.83 -27.00 -19.94
N GLU A 316 33.07 -26.52 -18.72
CA GLU A 316 34.42 -26.25 -18.20
C GLU A 316 35.16 -27.52 -17.75
N THR A 317 34.51 -28.68 -17.71
CA THR A 317 35.10 -29.92 -17.23
C THR A 317 36.13 -30.49 -18.20
N LYS A 318 35.91 -30.36 -19.52
CA LYS A 318 36.80 -30.90 -20.55
C LYS A 318 36.84 -30.01 -21.79
N CYS A 319 38.04 -29.64 -22.19
CA CYS A 319 38.30 -29.00 -23.47
C CYS A 319 39.59 -29.53 -24.10
N PHE A 320 39.87 -29.10 -25.32
CA PHE A 320 41.07 -29.44 -26.06
C PHE A 320 41.79 -28.16 -26.46
N HIS A 321 43.08 -28.11 -26.20
CA HIS A 321 43.97 -27.04 -26.66
C HIS A 321 44.76 -27.58 -27.83
N ALA A 322 44.80 -26.82 -28.92
CA ALA A 322 45.37 -27.28 -30.17
C ALA A 322 46.13 -26.17 -30.87
N GLU A 323 47.15 -26.57 -31.63
CA GLU A 323 47.95 -25.66 -32.43
C GLU A 323 48.16 -26.24 -33.82
N GLY A 324 48.29 -25.36 -34.81
CA GLY A 324 48.54 -25.75 -36.19
C GLY A 324 48.56 -24.58 -37.17
N SER A 325 48.38 -24.92 -38.45
CA SER A 325 48.44 -23.97 -39.57
C SER A 325 47.10 -23.82 -40.33
N VAL A 326 46.01 -24.39 -39.80
CA VAL A 326 44.70 -24.58 -40.48
C VAL A 326 43.93 -23.27 -40.69
N ARG A 327 44.13 -22.66 -41.86
CA ARG A 327 43.69 -21.27 -42.10
C ARG A 327 42.18 -21.11 -42.20
N ASP A 328 41.45 -22.17 -42.53
CA ASP A 328 39.99 -22.17 -42.67
C ASP A 328 39.23 -22.13 -41.33
N LEU A 329 39.87 -22.40 -40.20
CA LEU A 329 39.19 -22.52 -38.90
C LEU A 329 38.49 -21.21 -38.50
N CYS A 330 37.21 -21.32 -38.14
CA CYS A 330 36.38 -20.24 -37.62
C CYS A 330 35.79 -20.64 -36.27
N VAL A 331 35.64 -19.67 -35.38
CA VAL A 331 34.92 -19.86 -34.12
C VAL A 331 33.44 -20.10 -34.38
N GLY A 332 32.81 -21.01 -33.62
CA GLY A 332 31.39 -21.34 -33.78
C GLY A 332 31.09 -22.35 -34.89
N GLU A 333 32.13 -22.95 -35.48
CA GLU A 333 32.03 -24.02 -36.47
C GLU A 333 32.76 -25.29 -35.98
N TYR A 334 32.37 -26.45 -36.51
CA TYR A 334 32.97 -27.73 -36.16
C TYR A 334 33.81 -28.35 -37.29
N PHE A 335 34.84 -29.10 -36.93
CA PHE A 335 35.68 -29.86 -37.86
C PHE A 335 35.86 -31.31 -37.36
N THR A 336 36.26 -32.21 -38.24
CA THR A 336 36.55 -33.62 -37.91
C THR A 336 38.06 -33.82 -37.80
N LEU A 337 38.56 -34.33 -36.68
CA LEU A 337 39.99 -34.61 -36.49
C LEU A 337 40.37 -36.02 -36.97
N GLU A 338 41.38 -36.11 -37.84
CA GLU A 338 41.88 -37.37 -38.40
C GLU A 338 43.36 -37.59 -38.11
N GLY A 339 43.79 -38.86 -38.02
CA GLY A 339 45.21 -39.22 -37.91
C GLY A 339 45.82 -39.05 -36.51
N HIS A 340 45.09 -38.52 -35.53
CA HIS A 340 45.55 -38.45 -34.15
C HIS A 340 45.53 -39.85 -33.50
N PRO A 341 46.60 -40.31 -32.82
CA PRO A 341 46.71 -41.68 -32.31
C PRO A 341 45.56 -42.14 -31.40
N GLU A 342 45.13 -41.29 -30.47
CA GLU A 342 44.01 -41.58 -29.56
C GLU A 342 42.66 -41.37 -30.24
N ILE A 343 42.35 -40.14 -30.67
CA ILE A 343 41.05 -39.76 -31.23
C ILE A 343 40.62 -40.60 -32.43
N SER A 344 41.56 -41.12 -33.25
CA SER A 344 41.22 -42.00 -34.38
C SER A 344 40.56 -43.32 -33.95
N SER A 345 40.75 -43.76 -32.70
CA SER A 345 40.12 -44.95 -32.13
C SER A 345 38.70 -44.71 -31.59
N HIS A 346 38.26 -43.45 -31.49
CA HIS A 346 36.96 -43.09 -30.96
C HIS A 346 35.86 -43.27 -32.03
N ALA A 347 34.60 -43.35 -31.57
CA ALA A 347 33.43 -43.38 -32.45
C ALA A 347 33.40 -42.14 -33.37
N ALA A 348 32.80 -42.28 -34.56
CA ALA A 348 32.83 -41.23 -35.57
C ALA A 348 32.31 -39.87 -35.08
N GLU A 349 31.22 -39.88 -34.30
CA GLU A 349 30.59 -38.70 -33.72
C GLU A 349 31.46 -38.00 -32.67
N GLU A 350 32.33 -38.74 -31.99
CA GLU A 350 33.28 -38.17 -31.02
C GLU A 350 34.47 -37.49 -31.69
N ARG A 351 34.68 -37.66 -33.00
CA ARG A 351 35.81 -37.06 -33.71
C ARG A 351 35.52 -35.65 -34.23
N ASP A 352 34.29 -35.17 -34.03
CA ASP A 352 33.88 -33.81 -34.36
C ASP A 352 34.12 -32.86 -33.18
N PHE A 353 34.76 -31.73 -33.44
CA PHE A 353 35.09 -30.72 -32.44
C PHE A 353 34.66 -29.34 -32.88
N THR A 354 33.96 -28.62 -32.00
CA THR A 354 33.55 -27.23 -32.18
C THR A 354 34.65 -26.29 -31.68
N VAL A 355 35.09 -25.35 -32.51
CA VAL A 355 36.08 -24.33 -32.13
C VAL A 355 35.40 -23.26 -31.27
N THR A 356 35.85 -23.12 -30.02
CA THR A 356 35.27 -22.19 -29.04
C THR A 356 36.09 -20.92 -28.86
N ALA A 357 37.40 -20.97 -29.11
CA ALA A 357 38.29 -19.82 -29.12
C ALA A 357 39.41 -20.03 -30.14
N LEU A 358 39.86 -18.94 -30.76
CA LEU A 358 40.85 -18.93 -31.82
C LEU A 358 41.80 -17.74 -31.61
N GLN A 359 43.10 -18.01 -31.65
CA GLN A 359 44.16 -17.01 -31.68
C GLN A 359 44.96 -17.20 -32.97
N VAL A 360 45.13 -16.10 -33.71
CA VAL A 360 45.73 -16.11 -35.04
C VAL A 360 46.94 -15.20 -35.07
N THR A 361 48.10 -15.75 -35.43
CA THR A 361 49.28 -14.96 -35.78
C THR A 361 49.64 -15.25 -37.23
N ALA A 362 49.68 -14.23 -38.08
CA ALA A 362 49.98 -14.40 -39.49
C ALA A 362 50.91 -13.32 -40.04
N GLN A 363 51.72 -13.70 -41.02
CA GLN A 363 52.67 -12.80 -41.68
C GLN A 363 52.61 -12.91 -43.21
N ASN A 364 52.68 -11.75 -43.87
CA ASN A 364 52.70 -11.67 -45.33
C ASN A 364 54.10 -11.94 -45.91
N ASN A 365 54.14 -12.36 -47.18
CA ASN A 365 55.36 -12.80 -47.88
C ASN A 365 56.09 -11.64 -48.60
N LEU A 366 56.93 -10.90 -47.87
CA LEU A 366 57.80 -9.88 -48.47
C LEU A 366 59.18 -10.45 -48.89
N PRO A 367 59.82 -9.92 -49.94
CA PRO A 367 61.22 -10.21 -50.25
C PRO A 367 62.12 -9.96 -49.03
N LYS A 368 63.13 -10.82 -48.78
CA LYS A 368 63.96 -10.79 -47.55
C LYS A 368 64.49 -9.39 -47.18
N ALA A 369 64.98 -8.63 -48.17
CA ALA A 369 65.49 -7.28 -47.96
C ALA A 369 64.41 -6.27 -47.52
N LEU A 370 63.20 -6.39 -48.10
CA LEU A 370 62.05 -5.55 -47.74
C LEU A 370 61.47 -5.96 -46.38
N ALA A 371 61.36 -7.26 -46.13
CA ALA A 371 60.92 -7.80 -44.84
C ALA A 371 61.79 -7.28 -43.70
N ALA A 372 63.12 -7.42 -43.80
CA ALA A 372 64.05 -6.93 -42.76
C ALA A 372 63.95 -5.41 -42.52
N ARG A 373 63.62 -4.64 -43.57
CA ARG A 373 63.40 -3.19 -43.47
C ARG A 373 62.09 -2.86 -42.74
N VAL A 374 61.01 -3.56 -43.07
CA VAL A 374 59.70 -3.42 -42.40
C VAL A 374 59.77 -3.85 -40.94
N GLU A 375 60.50 -4.92 -40.63
CA GLU A 375 60.73 -5.36 -39.24
C GLU A 375 61.41 -4.27 -38.39
N ARG A 376 62.43 -3.59 -38.93
CA ARG A 376 63.06 -2.47 -38.23
C ARG A 376 62.10 -1.30 -38.02
N LEU A 377 61.21 -1.03 -38.97
CA LEU A 377 60.19 0.01 -38.83
C LEU A 377 59.21 -0.33 -37.71
N PHE A 378 58.66 -1.55 -37.69
CA PHE A 378 57.76 -1.99 -36.62
C PHE A 378 58.44 -2.04 -35.25
N ALA A 379 59.70 -2.50 -35.18
CA ALA A 379 60.44 -2.56 -33.91
C ALA A 379 60.74 -1.18 -33.30
N ARG A 380 60.79 -0.11 -34.12
CA ARG A 380 60.92 1.27 -33.64
C ARG A 380 59.62 1.83 -33.08
N ASN A 381 58.49 1.27 -33.50
CA ASN A 381 57.18 1.69 -33.02
C ASN A 381 56.95 1.16 -31.61
N ARG A 382 56.56 2.04 -30.69
CA ARG A 382 56.21 1.68 -29.30
C ARG A 382 54.76 1.18 -29.16
N TRP A 383 54.19 0.64 -30.23
CA TRP A 383 52.78 0.22 -30.28
C TRP A 383 52.45 -0.93 -29.32
N MET A 384 53.42 -1.78 -29.03
CA MET A 384 53.25 -2.98 -28.19
C MET A 384 53.50 -2.72 -26.69
N ARG A 385 53.58 -1.46 -26.25
CA ARG A 385 53.93 -1.14 -24.85
C ARG A 385 52.91 -0.22 -24.18
N LYS A 386 51.87 -0.81 -23.59
CA LYS A 386 51.04 -0.18 -22.54
C LYS A 386 50.53 -1.22 -21.51
N ASP A 387 50.68 -0.80 -20.25
CA ASP A 387 50.05 -1.24 -19.00
C ASP A 387 50.33 -2.66 -18.47
N ALA A 388 50.31 -2.80 -17.13
CA ALA A 388 50.73 -4.00 -16.39
C ALA A 388 49.91 -5.26 -16.68
N GLU A 389 48.66 -5.12 -17.14
CA GLU A 389 47.78 -6.22 -17.58
C GLU A 389 48.04 -6.63 -19.04
N GLY A 390 48.52 -5.72 -19.90
CA GLY A 390 48.86 -6.00 -21.30
C GLY A 390 50.30 -6.50 -21.52
N ALA A 391 51.11 -6.56 -20.45
CA ALA A 391 52.50 -7.01 -20.51
C ALA A 391 52.61 -8.52 -20.83
N HIS A 392 51.66 -9.33 -20.35
CA HIS A 392 51.63 -10.77 -20.62
C HIS A 392 51.23 -11.05 -22.08
N ASP A 393 50.20 -10.37 -22.59
CA ASP A 393 49.79 -10.46 -24.00
C ASP A 393 50.90 -9.96 -24.95
N ALA A 394 51.56 -8.84 -24.62
CA ALA A 394 52.67 -8.33 -25.42
C ALA A 394 53.86 -9.32 -25.48
N GLN A 395 54.14 -10.02 -24.38
CA GLN A 395 55.19 -11.03 -24.31
C GLN A 395 54.82 -12.30 -25.09
N LEU A 396 53.59 -12.80 -24.93
CA LEU A 396 53.06 -13.93 -25.68
C LEU A 396 53.05 -13.65 -27.19
N HIS A 397 52.58 -12.46 -27.60
CA HIS A 397 52.61 -12.02 -28.99
C HIS A 397 54.03 -11.89 -29.55
N GLN A 398 55.01 -11.53 -28.71
CA GLN A 398 56.42 -11.45 -29.12
C GLN A 398 57.05 -12.84 -29.29
N GLU A 399 56.71 -13.81 -28.43
CA GLU A 399 57.13 -15.21 -28.54
C GLU A 399 56.48 -15.91 -29.75
N LEU A 400 55.18 -15.69 -29.98
CA LEU A 400 54.43 -16.19 -31.14
C LEU A 400 54.90 -15.55 -32.45
N ALA A 401 55.23 -14.26 -32.43
CA ALA A 401 55.84 -13.57 -33.57
C ALA A 401 57.23 -14.15 -33.89
N GLY A 402 58.00 -14.54 -32.86
CA GLY A 402 59.27 -15.27 -33.03
C GLY A 402 59.08 -16.60 -33.75
N HIS A 403 58.05 -17.38 -33.37
CA HIS A 403 57.75 -18.66 -34.01
C HIS A 403 57.37 -18.51 -35.49
N VAL A 404 56.59 -17.49 -35.87
CA VAL A 404 56.23 -17.22 -37.27
C VAL A 404 57.39 -16.61 -38.06
N ALA A 405 58.28 -15.86 -37.40
CA ALA A 405 59.44 -15.24 -38.05
C ALA A 405 60.60 -16.23 -38.29
N GLU A 406 60.78 -17.21 -37.41
CA GLU A 406 61.86 -18.22 -37.47
C GLU A 406 61.39 -19.56 -38.09
N GLY A 407 60.08 -19.86 -38.05
CA GLY A 407 59.49 -21.09 -38.56
C GLY A 407 59.29 -21.14 -40.09
N SER A 408 59.04 -22.34 -40.61
CA SER A 408 58.71 -22.55 -42.04
C SER A 408 57.28 -22.11 -42.40
N SER A 409 56.37 -22.08 -41.42
CA SER A 409 54.97 -21.67 -41.60
C SER A 409 54.78 -20.18 -41.30
N ARG A 410 54.09 -19.48 -42.20
CA ARG A 410 53.81 -18.04 -42.11
C ARG A 410 52.52 -17.71 -41.35
N MET A 411 51.84 -18.73 -40.84
CA MET A 411 50.62 -18.60 -40.06
C MET A 411 50.64 -19.63 -38.94
N HIS A 412 50.35 -19.17 -37.74
CA HIS A 412 50.27 -19.98 -36.54
C HIS A 412 48.92 -19.73 -35.89
N ILE A 413 48.22 -20.82 -35.61
CA ILE A 413 46.87 -20.80 -35.05
C ILE A 413 46.89 -21.62 -33.78
N GLN A 414 46.47 -21.01 -32.69
CA GLN A 414 46.16 -21.70 -31.43
C GLN A 414 44.65 -21.63 -31.24
N PHE A 415 44.04 -22.72 -30.82
CA PHE A 415 42.59 -22.75 -30.61
C PHE A 415 42.20 -23.66 -29.47
N THR A 416 41.04 -23.35 -28.90
CA THR A 416 40.34 -24.20 -27.95
C THR A 416 39.15 -24.82 -28.64
N ALA A 417 38.93 -26.11 -28.40
CA ALA A 417 37.77 -26.82 -28.91
C ALA A 417 37.13 -27.70 -27.85
N VAL A 418 35.84 -27.97 -28.03
CA VAL A 418 35.08 -28.98 -27.28
C VAL A 418 34.49 -29.99 -28.26
N ARG A 419 34.10 -31.17 -27.79
CA ARG A 419 33.39 -32.11 -28.67
C ARG A 419 32.09 -31.48 -29.16
N ARG A 420 31.70 -31.81 -30.39
CA ARG A 420 30.37 -31.47 -30.91
C ARG A 420 29.30 -32.08 -30.00
N GLY A 421 28.22 -31.34 -29.75
CA GLY A 421 27.14 -31.76 -28.84
C GLY A 421 27.32 -31.31 -27.39
N VAL A 422 28.51 -30.84 -26.97
CA VAL A 422 28.68 -30.24 -25.64
C VAL A 422 27.99 -28.87 -25.59
N PRO A 423 27.00 -28.65 -24.69
CA PRO A 423 26.34 -27.36 -24.56
C PRO A 423 27.34 -26.23 -24.25
N ILE A 424 27.33 -25.18 -25.07
CA ILE A 424 28.22 -24.03 -24.89
C ILE A 424 27.44 -22.95 -24.16
N VAL A 425 27.60 -22.90 -22.84
CA VAL A 425 26.91 -21.92 -21.99
C VAL A 425 27.90 -20.83 -21.58
N PRO A 426 27.56 -19.53 -21.75
CA PRO A 426 28.34 -18.44 -21.19
C PRO A 426 28.41 -18.50 -19.66
N ALA A 427 29.51 -18.01 -19.07
CA ALA A 427 29.59 -17.81 -17.63
C ALA A 427 28.65 -16.67 -17.20
N TYR A 428 27.83 -16.92 -16.18
CA TYR A 428 26.94 -15.92 -15.59
C TYR A 428 27.01 -15.98 -14.06
N HIS A 429 27.42 -14.87 -13.46
CA HIS A 429 27.32 -14.69 -12.02
C HIS A 429 26.62 -13.36 -11.72
N PRO A 430 25.43 -13.36 -11.08
CA PRO A 430 24.65 -12.14 -10.80
C PRO A 430 25.44 -11.01 -10.14
N ARG A 431 26.28 -11.33 -9.14
CA ARG A 431 27.14 -10.34 -8.44
C ARG A 431 28.10 -9.54 -9.33
N THR A 432 28.58 -10.13 -10.42
CA THR A 432 29.56 -9.48 -11.31
C THR A 432 28.93 -8.97 -12.60
N GLU A 433 27.83 -9.60 -13.04
CA GLU A 433 27.17 -9.28 -14.31
C GLU A 433 26.03 -8.27 -14.16
N LEU A 434 25.38 -8.17 -13.01
CA LEU A 434 24.34 -7.15 -12.77
C LEU A 434 24.99 -5.80 -12.42
N PRO A 435 24.51 -4.69 -12.99
CA PRO A 435 24.85 -3.38 -12.44
C PRO A 435 24.30 -3.29 -11.01
N GLN A 436 24.99 -2.55 -10.14
CA GLN A 436 24.58 -2.33 -8.75
C GLN A 436 23.90 -0.97 -8.66
N PRO A 437 22.59 -0.86 -8.95
CA PRO A 437 21.89 0.42 -8.84
C PRO A 437 21.90 0.89 -7.39
N GLN A 438 22.30 2.14 -7.20
CA GLN A 438 22.11 2.81 -5.91
C GLN A 438 20.63 3.12 -5.72
N MET A 439 20.25 3.52 -4.51
CA MET A 439 18.91 4.00 -4.22
C MET A 439 18.59 5.26 -5.05
N GLN A 440 17.37 5.36 -5.60
CA GLN A 440 16.96 6.45 -6.50
C GLN A 440 15.57 6.97 -6.19
N SER A 441 15.32 8.24 -6.47
CA SER A 441 13.96 8.76 -6.47
C SER A 441 13.18 8.27 -7.70
N ALA A 442 11.88 8.06 -7.54
CA ALA A 442 10.93 7.84 -8.63
C ALA A 442 9.63 8.58 -8.37
N ILE A 443 8.84 8.81 -9.40
CA ILE A 443 7.53 9.48 -9.28
C ILE A 443 6.44 8.44 -9.44
N VAL A 444 5.46 8.42 -8.54
CA VAL A 444 4.31 7.53 -8.65
C VAL A 444 3.40 7.99 -9.79
N ILE A 445 2.93 7.05 -10.59
CA ILE A 445 2.14 7.31 -11.80
C ILE A 445 0.91 6.39 -11.85
N GLY A 446 -0.06 6.76 -12.68
CA GLY A 446 -1.26 5.97 -12.94
C GLY A 446 -2.11 6.59 -14.04
N PRO A 447 -3.33 6.06 -14.25
CA PRO A 447 -4.25 6.55 -15.27
C PRO A 447 -4.64 8.02 -15.08
N GLU A 448 -4.95 8.69 -16.19
CA GLU A 448 -5.40 10.08 -16.16
C GLU A 448 -6.68 10.24 -15.32
N GLY A 449 -6.70 11.23 -14.42
CA GLY A 449 -7.85 11.52 -13.55
C GLY A 449 -7.95 10.68 -12.27
N GLU A 450 -7.02 9.76 -12.02
CA GLU A 450 -6.87 9.07 -10.74
C GLU A 450 -5.90 9.80 -9.79
N GLU A 451 -6.16 9.73 -8.48
CA GLU A 451 -5.20 10.21 -7.45
C GLU A 451 -4.43 9.05 -6.78
N VAL A 452 -5.00 7.84 -6.80
CA VAL A 452 -4.45 6.64 -6.15
C VAL A 452 -4.63 5.48 -7.11
N HIS A 453 -3.54 4.81 -7.48
CA HIS A 453 -3.56 3.68 -8.40
C HIS A 453 -2.71 2.53 -7.81
N CYS A 454 -3.39 1.47 -7.39
CA CYS A 454 -2.74 0.30 -6.79
C CYS A 454 -3.42 -1.01 -7.20
N ASP A 455 -2.72 -2.12 -7.01
CA ASP A 455 -3.30 -3.46 -7.15
C ASP A 455 -3.74 -4.07 -5.80
N GLU A 456 -4.20 -5.32 -5.81
CA GLU A 456 -4.67 -6.06 -4.63
C GLU A 456 -3.62 -6.19 -3.51
N MET A 457 -2.33 -6.06 -3.85
CA MET A 457 -1.21 -6.15 -2.91
C MET A 457 -0.74 -4.77 -2.43
N GLY A 458 -1.41 -3.69 -2.84
CA GLY A 458 -0.99 -2.32 -2.54
C GLY A 458 0.29 -1.90 -3.26
N ARG A 459 0.64 -2.56 -4.38
CA ARG A 459 1.75 -2.13 -5.25
C ARG A 459 1.30 -0.94 -6.08
N VAL A 460 2.24 -0.07 -6.42
CA VAL A 460 2.01 1.11 -7.26
C VAL A 460 2.90 1.08 -8.49
N LYS A 461 2.58 1.88 -9.51
CA LYS A 461 3.44 2.07 -10.68
C LYS A 461 4.25 3.35 -10.50
N ILE A 462 5.47 3.37 -11.04
CA ILE A 462 6.42 4.46 -10.88
C ILE A 462 7.11 4.81 -12.20
N ARG A 463 7.61 6.03 -12.32
CA ARG A 463 8.48 6.47 -13.40
C ARG A 463 9.84 6.84 -12.81
N PHE A 464 10.89 6.19 -13.32
CA PHE A 464 12.26 6.56 -12.99
C PHE A 464 12.65 7.86 -13.70
N PRO A 465 13.22 8.86 -13.00
CA PRO A 465 13.81 10.02 -13.63
C PRO A 465 15.03 9.60 -14.46
N GLY A 466 15.27 10.26 -15.58
CA GLY A 466 16.48 10.07 -16.40
C GLY A 466 16.36 9.03 -17.53
N THR A 467 15.22 8.36 -17.67
CA THR A 467 14.83 7.69 -18.92
C THR A 467 14.57 8.74 -20.00
N ARG A 468 15.09 8.52 -21.22
CA ARG A 468 15.08 9.52 -22.29
C ARG A 468 14.15 9.13 -23.41
N ALA A 469 13.16 9.97 -23.73
CA ALA A 469 12.18 9.69 -24.79
C ALA A 469 12.82 9.32 -26.15
N GLN A 470 13.91 9.99 -26.54
CA GLN A 470 14.62 9.69 -27.80
C GLN A 470 15.19 8.27 -27.89
N ASP A 471 15.47 7.65 -26.74
CA ASP A 471 16.01 6.30 -26.65
C ASP A 471 14.87 5.26 -26.57
N HIS A 472 13.61 5.71 -26.52
CA HIS A 472 12.41 4.91 -26.50
C HIS A 472 11.60 5.24 -27.77
N GLY A 473 11.96 4.61 -28.89
CA GLY A 473 11.34 4.91 -30.20
C GLY A 473 9.82 4.66 -30.23
N ASP A 474 9.18 4.95 -31.36
CA ASP A 474 7.71 4.85 -31.58
C ASP A 474 7.05 3.49 -31.22
N ARG A 475 7.86 2.47 -30.91
CA ARG A 475 7.43 1.08 -30.63
C ARG A 475 7.44 0.70 -29.14
N GLY A 476 7.79 1.62 -28.23
CA GLY A 476 7.75 1.33 -26.79
C GLY A 476 7.97 2.55 -25.92
N LEU A 477 6.88 3.21 -25.52
CA LEU A 477 6.92 4.40 -24.65
C LEU A 477 7.24 4.08 -23.18
N ALA A 478 7.39 2.81 -22.81
CA ALA A 478 7.57 2.36 -21.44
C ALA A 478 8.79 3.02 -20.78
N GLY A 479 8.54 3.80 -19.74
CA GLY A 479 9.50 4.55 -18.95
C GLY A 479 9.52 6.04 -19.29
N THR A 480 8.76 6.50 -20.29
CA THR A 480 8.76 7.89 -20.79
C THR A 480 7.37 8.43 -21.11
N ALA A 481 6.32 7.61 -21.08
CA ALA A 481 4.95 7.97 -21.45
C ALA A 481 4.27 8.87 -20.42
N ASN A 482 4.74 8.83 -19.16
CA ASN A 482 4.07 9.42 -17.99
C ASN A 482 2.69 8.84 -17.72
N ASP A 483 2.49 7.58 -18.07
CA ASP A 483 1.24 6.85 -17.87
C ASP A 483 1.49 5.50 -17.19
N GLU A 484 0.43 4.73 -17.00
CA GLU A 484 0.51 3.43 -16.33
C GLU A 484 1.32 2.34 -17.08
N CYS A 485 1.86 2.63 -18.27
CA CYS A 485 2.69 1.68 -19.01
C CYS A 485 4.18 1.79 -18.66
N ASP A 486 4.59 2.80 -17.88
CA ASP A 486 6.00 3.12 -17.67
C ASP A 486 6.77 2.15 -16.75
N SER A 487 6.09 1.39 -15.87
CA SER A 487 6.73 0.38 -15.03
C SER A 487 5.86 -0.83 -14.71
N ALA A 488 6.48 -1.83 -14.07
CA ALA A 488 5.77 -2.86 -13.33
C ALA A 488 5.11 -2.32 -12.07
N TRP A 489 4.25 -3.17 -11.51
CA TRP A 489 3.79 -3.05 -10.14
C TRP A 489 4.96 -3.20 -9.16
N VAL A 490 5.28 -2.11 -8.46
CA VAL A 490 6.36 -2.01 -7.48
C VAL A 490 5.79 -2.07 -6.07
N ARG A 491 6.36 -2.94 -5.22
CA ARG A 491 5.96 -3.07 -3.82
C ARG A 491 6.34 -1.84 -3.01
N VAL A 492 5.47 -1.46 -2.09
CA VAL A 492 5.68 -0.36 -1.14
C VAL A 492 5.97 -0.96 0.23
N ALA A 493 7.11 -0.60 0.83
CA ALA A 493 7.43 -0.95 2.20
C ALA A 493 6.48 -0.22 3.15
N SER A 494 5.92 -0.96 4.11
CA SER A 494 5.16 -0.41 5.22
C SER A 494 5.99 -0.42 6.50
N ASN A 495 5.80 0.57 7.37
CA ASN A 495 6.42 0.60 8.69
C ASN A 495 5.86 -0.47 9.65
N TRP A 496 4.68 -1.02 9.35
CA TRP A 496 4.11 -2.15 10.07
C TRP A 496 3.24 -2.99 9.12
N ALA A 497 3.67 -4.23 8.84
CA ALA A 497 2.90 -5.20 8.07
C ALA A 497 2.81 -6.52 8.86
N GLY A 498 1.58 -7.02 9.04
CA GLY A 498 1.26 -8.17 9.88
C GLY A 498 1.30 -9.53 9.18
N ASN A 499 0.84 -10.54 9.91
CA ASN A 499 0.88 -11.96 9.56
C ASN A 499 -0.49 -12.67 9.58
N GLY A 500 -1.59 -11.93 9.48
CA GLY A 500 -2.94 -12.52 9.48
C GLY A 500 -3.33 -13.16 8.14
N PRO A 501 -4.22 -14.18 8.12
CA PRO A 501 -4.71 -14.76 6.88
C PRO A 501 -5.72 -13.83 6.19
N GLY A 502 -5.39 -13.37 4.99
CA GLY A 502 -6.27 -12.50 4.19
C GLY A 502 -6.38 -11.06 4.72
N HIS A 503 -7.06 -10.19 3.97
CA HIS A 503 -7.08 -8.75 4.24
C HIS A 503 -7.86 -8.37 5.52
N GLN A 504 -8.86 -9.15 5.94
CA GLN A 504 -9.71 -8.82 7.10
C GLN A 504 -9.07 -9.17 8.45
N SER A 505 -8.17 -10.15 8.47
CA SER A 505 -7.46 -10.56 9.68
C SER A 505 -6.03 -10.02 9.74
N GLN A 506 -5.63 -9.22 8.75
CA GLN A 506 -4.31 -8.61 8.68
C GLN A 506 -4.17 -7.47 9.69
N CYS A 507 -3.00 -7.32 10.28
CA CYS A 507 -2.65 -6.15 11.09
C CYS A 507 -1.57 -5.30 10.39
N GLY A 508 -1.48 -4.02 10.74
CA GLY A 508 -0.48 -3.11 10.19
C GLY A 508 -1.04 -1.77 9.76
N THR A 509 -0.21 -1.02 9.04
CA THR A 509 -0.50 0.30 8.47
C THR A 509 -0.52 0.20 6.95
N LEU A 510 -1.46 0.91 6.32
CA LEU A 510 -1.58 0.99 4.87
C LEU A 510 -1.63 2.46 4.44
N GLY A 511 -0.49 2.95 3.95
CA GLY A 511 -0.35 4.30 3.40
C GLY A 511 0.11 4.23 1.96
N LEU A 512 -0.83 4.18 1.01
CA LEU A 512 -0.51 4.11 -0.42
C LEU A 512 0.05 5.46 -0.92
N PRO A 513 1.21 5.47 -1.58
CA PRO A 513 1.70 6.65 -2.30
C PRO A 513 0.71 7.09 -3.36
N ARG A 514 0.48 8.40 -3.48
CA ARG A 514 -0.44 8.97 -4.48
C ARG A 514 0.29 9.25 -5.78
N ILE A 515 -0.46 9.31 -6.88
CA ILE A 515 0.07 9.75 -8.17
C ILE A 515 0.69 11.15 -8.02
N GLY A 516 1.90 11.32 -8.54
CA GLY A 516 2.71 12.54 -8.40
C GLY A 516 3.62 12.57 -7.17
N SER A 517 3.45 11.67 -6.19
CA SER A 517 4.35 11.59 -5.04
C SER A 517 5.75 11.13 -5.44
N GLU A 518 6.77 11.75 -4.86
CA GLU A 518 8.15 11.27 -4.95
C GLU A 518 8.39 10.14 -3.94
N VAL A 519 8.85 9.01 -4.45
CA VAL A 519 9.15 7.80 -3.70
C VAL A 519 10.63 7.46 -3.81
N LEU A 520 11.16 6.84 -2.76
CA LEU A 520 12.53 6.36 -2.71
C LEU A 520 12.54 4.87 -3.04
N VAL A 521 13.30 4.48 -4.06
CA VAL A 521 13.34 3.13 -4.63
C VAL A 521 14.69 2.49 -4.34
N SER A 522 14.65 1.28 -3.78
CA SER A 522 15.78 0.37 -3.63
C SER A 522 15.58 -0.85 -4.55
N PHE A 523 16.61 -1.68 -4.68
CA PHE A 523 16.63 -2.81 -5.62
C PHE A 523 16.99 -4.11 -4.90
N LEU A 524 16.07 -5.06 -4.88
CA LEU A 524 16.22 -6.30 -4.11
C LEU A 524 17.31 -7.19 -4.72
N GLY A 525 18.27 -7.61 -3.89
CA GLY A 525 19.43 -8.39 -4.35
C GLY A 525 20.39 -7.61 -5.26
N GLY A 526 20.26 -6.28 -5.34
CA GLY A 526 21.04 -5.44 -6.25
C GLY A 526 20.66 -5.60 -7.72
N ASP A 527 19.49 -6.20 -8.03
CA ASP A 527 19.02 -6.38 -9.41
C ASP A 527 18.19 -5.17 -9.85
N PRO A 528 18.59 -4.43 -10.92
CA PRO A 528 17.80 -3.31 -11.44
C PRO A 528 16.38 -3.72 -11.85
N ASP A 529 16.16 -4.99 -12.16
CA ASP A 529 14.83 -5.52 -12.52
C ASP A 529 13.92 -5.72 -11.29
N LYS A 530 14.39 -5.47 -10.06
CA LYS A 530 13.65 -5.74 -8.80
C LYS A 530 13.48 -4.51 -7.92
N PRO A 531 12.83 -3.43 -8.42
CA PRO A 531 12.58 -2.24 -7.62
C PRO A 531 11.62 -2.53 -6.46
N VAL A 532 11.83 -1.82 -5.34
CA VAL A 532 10.94 -1.76 -4.17
C VAL A 532 10.97 -0.34 -3.61
N ILE A 533 9.80 0.22 -3.34
CA ILE A 533 9.69 1.53 -2.69
C ILE A 533 9.94 1.34 -1.19
N VAL A 534 10.89 2.08 -0.64
CA VAL A 534 11.29 2.01 0.77
C VAL A 534 10.89 3.24 1.58
N GLY A 535 10.42 4.30 0.92
CA GLY A 535 9.99 5.53 1.56
C GLY A 535 9.37 6.53 0.60
N GLN A 536 8.89 7.64 1.14
CA GLN A 536 8.34 8.78 0.41
C GLN A 536 9.11 10.05 0.81
N LEU A 537 9.28 10.96 -0.14
CA LEU A 537 9.99 12.21 0.06
C LEU A 537 9.06 13.38 -0.22
N TYR A 538 9.24 14.46 0.56
CA TYR A 538 8.70 15.76 0.23
C TYR A 538 9.66 16.50 -0.70
N ASN A 539 9.12 17.31 -1.60
CA ASN A 539 9.88 18.15 -2.52
C ASN A 539 9.20 19.52 -2.70
N GLN A 540 9.61 20.29 -3.71
CA GLN A 540 9.05 21.64 -3.92
C GLN A 540 7.58 21.65 -4.37
N GLU A 541 7.10 20.56 -4.98
CA GLU A 541 5.67 20.42 -5.35
C GLU A 541 4.89 19.73 -4.23
N GLY A 542 5.42 18.61 -3.72
CA GLY A 542 4.89 17.88 -2.58
C GLY A 542 5.50 18.36 -1.27
N LEU A 543 5.08 19.53 -0.77
CA LEU A 543 5.56 20.07 0.50
C LEU A 543 5.12 19.23 1.71
N PRO A 544 5.87 19.26 2.84
CA PRO A 544 5.41 18.67 4.09
C PRO A 544 4.04 19.23 4.52
N PRO A 545 3.15 18.41 5.10
CA PRO A 545 1.82 18.84 5.48
C PRO A 545 1.89 19.87 6.62
N ALA A 546 1.14 20.96 6.48
CA ALA A 546 0.91 21.90 7.57
C ALA A 546 -0.02 21.27 8.62
N LEU A 547 0.46 21.13 9.86
CA LEU A 547 -0.28 20.60 11.01
C LEU A 547 -1.05 21.70 11.79
N SER A 548 -0.97 22.93 11.31
CA SER A 548 -1.82 24.07 11.68
C SER A 548 -2.56 24.55 10.43
N THR A 549 -3.73 25.17 10.59
CA THR A 549 -4.52 25.69 9.46
C THR A 549 -3.96 26.99 8.88
N MET A 550 -3.10 27.71 9.62
CA MET A 550 -2.63 29.04 9.23
C MET A 550 -1.19 29.06 8.71
N ASP A 551 -0.33 28.14 9.16
CA ASP A 551 1.11 28.15 8.83
C ASP A 551 1.71 26.74 8.88
N GLY A 552 2.84 26.54 8.20
CA GLY A 552 3.55 25.28 8.08
C GLY A 552 4.98 25.32 8.63
N LEU A 553 5.86 24.54 8.02
CA LEU A 553 7.30 24.60 8.30
C LEU A 553 7.94 25.82 7.59
N PRO A 554 8.99 26.43 8.18
CA PRO A 554 9.66 26.07 9.44
C PRO A 554 9.02 26.68 10.71
N GLY A 555 7.97 27.51 10.59
CA GLY A 555 7.37 28.21 11.72
C GLY A 555 6.87 27.26 12.82
N ASN A 556 6.10 26.25 12.43
CA ASN A 556 5.46 25.30 13.36
C ASN A 556 6.29 24.01 13.57
N LYS A 557 7.61 24.12 13.70
CA LYS A 557 8.56 22.97 13.80
C LYS A 557 8.38 22.04 15.00
N HIS A 558 7.63 22.45 16.02
CA HIS A 558 7.34 21.64 17.22
C HIS A 558 6.05 20.81 17.08
N LEU A 559 5.34 20.94 15.95
CA LEU A 559 4.19 20.10 15.64
C LEU A 559 4.65 18.83 14.92
N SER A 560 4.13 17.68 15.33
CA SER A 560 4.34 16.39 14.68
C SER A 560 3.03 15.61 14.55
N GLY A 561 2.97 14.63 13.65
CA GLY A 561 1.77 13.80 13.50
C GLY A 561 1.48 13.35 12.07
N ILE A 562 0.22 12.95 11.84
CA ILE A 562 -0.27 12.38 10.58
C ILE A 562 -1.44 13.23 10.11
N LYS A 563 -1.39 13.68 8.86
CA LYS A 563 -2.49 14.40 8.20
C LYS A 563 -2.81 13.74 6.88
N SER A 564 -4.06 13.28 6.71
CA SER A 564 -4.54 12.75 5.44
C SER A 564 -5.10 13.86 4.54
N ARG A 565 -5.53 13.49 3.33
CA ARG A 565 -6.30 14.36 2.44
C ARG A 565 -7.43 13.56 1.82
N GLU A 566 -8.62 14.13 1.75
CA GLU A 566 -9.75 13.55 1.04
C GLU A 566 -9.39 13.30 -0.43
N ILE A 567 -9.78 12.15 -0.97
CA ILE A 567 -9.55 11.83 -2.39
C ILE A 567 -10.43 12.75 -3.24
N LYS A 568 -9.83 13.46 -4.20
CA LYS A 568 -10.53 14.46 -5.03
C LYS A 568 -11.18 15.58 -4.19
N GLY A 569 -10.62 15.87 -3.01
CA GLY A 569 -11.10 16.89 -2.09
C GLY A 569 -9.96 17.59 -1.34
N ALA A 570 -10.34 18.51 -0.46
CA ALA A 570 -9.41 19.34 0.32
C ALA A 570 -9.47 19.07 1.83
N ARG A 571 -10.47 18.32 2.32
CA ARG A 571 -10.62 18.01 3.75
C ARG A 571 -9.57 17.01 4.21
N ALA A 572 -9.26 17.01 5.50
CA ALA A 572 -8.29 16.11 6.10
C ALA A 572 -8.83 15.47 7.40
N ASN A 573 -8.26 14.31 7.73
CA ASN A 573 -8.20 13.82 9.10
C ASN A 573 -6.78 14.03 9.63
N GLN A 574 -6.66 14.37 10.91
CA GLN A 574 -5.39 14.75 11.51
C GLN A 574 -5.24 14.13 12.90
N LEU A 575 -4.10 13.49 13.14
CA LEU A 575 -3.55 13.25 14.46
C LEU A 575 -2.35 14.19 14.62
N ARG A 576 -2.36 15.06 15.62
CA ARG A 576 -1.31 16.06 15.86
C ARG A 576 -0.84 15.99 17.30
N LEU A 577 0.46 16.08 17.49
CA LEU A 577 1.14 16.29 18.76
C LEU A 577 1.85 17.64 18.70
N ASP A 578 1.74 18.45 19.75
CA ASP A 578 2.47 19.70 19.90
C ASP A 578 3.44 19.56 21.08
N ASP A 579 4.74 19.61 20.80
CA ASP A 579 5.81 19.52 21.80
C ASP A 579 6.39 20.90 22.17
N THR A 580 5.65 21.98 21.89
CA THR A 580 6.04 23.33 22.31
C THR A 580 6.16 23.39 23.83
N THR A 581 7.30 23.88 24.33
CA THR A 581 7.60 23.92 25.77
C THR A 581 6.51 24.67 26.55
N GLY A 582 5.96 24.00 27.57
CA GLY A 582 4.86 24.54 28.39
C GLY A 582 3.49 24.54 27.71
N GLN A 583 3.37 23.99 26.51
CA GLN A 583 2.13 23.97 25.71
C GLN A 583 1.87 22.59 25.08
N ILE A 584 2.24 21.51 25.78
CA ILE A 584 2.09 20.15 25.24
C ILE A 584 0.61 19.84 24.99
N SER A 585 0.29 19.35 23.79
CA SER A 585 -1.08 18.97 23.44
C SER A 585 -1.15 17.84 22.43
N ALA A 586 -2.27 17.12 22.44
CA ALA A 586 -2.61 16.12 21.44
C ALA A 586 -4.00 16.41 20.86
N GLN A 587 -4.14 16.21 19.55
CA GLN A 587 -5.39 16.44 18.83
C GLN A 587 -5.68 15.29 17.86
N LEU A 588 -6.91 14.81 17.90
CA LEU A 588 -7.53 14.01 16.84
C LEU A 588 -8.65 14.81 16.21
N ALA A 589 -8.54 15.16 14.94
CA ALA A 589 -9.48 16.04 14.26
C ALA A 589 -9.91 15.52 12.88
N SER A 590 -11.14 15.85 12.51
CA SER A 590 -11.66 15.73 11.15
C SER A 590 -12.21 17.08 10.69
N ASP A 591 -11.83 17.50 9.48
CA ASP A 591 -12.43 18.68 8.85
C ASP A 591 -13.94 18.50 8.60
N HIS A 592 -14.43 17.25 8.54
CA HIS A 592 -15.86 16.98 8.44
C HIS A 592 -16.55 17.38 9.75
N GLY A 593 -17.42 18.40 9.68
CA GLY A 593 -18.13 18.90 10.85
C GLY A 593 -17.24 19.61 11.88
N ARG A 594 -15.95 19.87 11.58
CA ARG A 594 -14.97 20.41 12.55
C ARG A 594 -14.98 19.62 13.86
N THR A 595 -15.02 18.30 13.74
CA THR A 595 -15.07 17.38 14.88
C THR A 595 -13.66 17.13 15.40
N GLU A 596 -13.41 17.46 16.67
CA GLU A 596 -12.10 17.36 17.29
C GLU A 596 -12.18 16.85 18.74
N LEU A 597 -11.22 16.01 19.10
CA LEU A 597 -10.85 15.68 20.47
C LEU A 597 -9.49 16.31 20.74
N ASN A 598 -9.46 17.28 21.64
CA ASN A 598 -8.25 18.00 22.01
C ASN A 598 -7.88 17.72 23.48
N LEU A 599 -6.60 17.51 23.75
CA LEU A 599 -6.06 17.19 25.08
C LEU A 599 -4.84 18.06 25.38
N GLY A 600 -4.67 18.49 26.62
CA GLY A 600 -3.53 19.29 27.08
C GLY A 600 -3.75 20.79 26.95
N TYR A 601 -2.74 21.51 26.46
CA TYR A 601 -2.77 22.97 26.32
C TYR A 601 -3.40 23.40 24.99
N LEU A 602 -4.63 23.91 25.04
CA LEU A 602 -5.42 24.23 23.86
C LEU A 602 -5.07 25.63 23.35
N THR A 603 -4.71 25.73 22.07
CA THR A 603 -4.37 27.01 21.43
C THR A 603 -5.22 27.28 20.20
N GLN A 604 -5.34 28.56 19.84
CA GLN A 604 -5.71 28.95 18.49
C GLN A 604 -4.70 28.40 17.45
N PRO A 605 -5.05 28.30 16.16
CA PRO A 605 -4.13 27.85 15.13
C PRO A 605 -2.79 28.59 15.16
N LYS A 606 -1.69 27.84 15.21
CA LYS A 606 -0.35 28.42 15.36
C LYS A 606 0.16 29.04 14.08
N ILE A 607 0.81 30.19 14.22
CA ILE A 607 1.56 30.93 13.19
C ILE A 607 2.96 31.18 13.74
N GLY A 608 4.00 30.75 13.01
CA GLY A 608 5.39 30.89 13.51
C GLY A 608 5.66 30.21 14.85
N GLY A 609 4.92 29.15 15.19
CA GLY A 609 5.03 28.43 16.46
C GLY A 609 4.23 29.04 17.63
N TYR A 610 3.60 30.20 17.43
CA TYR A 610 2.79 30.87 18.45
C TYR A 610 1.29 30.70 18.17
N GLY A 611 0.51 30.43 19.21
CA GLY A 611 -0.95 30.48 19.19
C GLY A 611 -1.47 30.92 20.56
N GLU A 612 -2.50 31.74 20.59
CA GLU A 612 -3.11 32.22 21.83
C GLU A 612 -3.77 31.07 22.60
N CYS A 613 -3.67 31.09 23.93
CA CYS A 613 -4.32 30.11 24.79
C CYS A 613 -5.85 30.19 24.68
N ARG A 614 -6.48 29.05 24.43
CA ARG A 614 -7.94 28.86 24.42
C ARG A 614 -8.43 28.20 25.72
N GLY A 615 -7.59 27.38 26.37
CA GLY A 615 -7.90 26.66 27.60
C GLY A 615 -6.93 25.51 27.87
N GLU A 616 -7.14 24.80 28.97
CA GLU A 616 -6.33 23.63 29.37
C GLU A 616 -7.23 22.46 29.76
N GLY A 617 -6.78 21.22 29.53
CA GLY A 617 -7.50 20.01 29.91
C GLY A 617 -7.94 19.18 28.70
N GLY A 618 -9.24 18.93 28.58
CA GLY A 618 -9.82 18.13 27.49
C GLY A 618 -11.04 18.79 26.88
N GLU A 619 -11.18 18.69 25.55
CA GLU A 619 -12.31 19.24 24.81
C GLU A 619 -12.77 18.26 23.73
N LEU A 620 -14.07 17.94 23.73
CA LEU A 620 -14.75 17.28 22.62
C LEU A 620 -15.68 18.29 21.95
N ARG A 621 -15.39 18.62 20.69
CA ARG A 621 -16.10 19.66 19.94
C ARG A 621 -16.53 19.16 18.57
N SER A 622 -17.68 19.63 18.10
CA SER A 622 -18.21 19.39 16.75
C SER A 622 -19.20 20.50 16.39
N ASN A 623 -19.22 20.92 15.12
CA ASN A 623 -20.31 21.77 14.58
C ASN A 623 -21.53 20.91 14.16
N GLN A 624 -21.44 19.59 14.30
CA GLN A 624 -22.52 18.62 14.07
C GLN A 624 -22.96 18.00 15.40
N ALA A 625 -24.02 17.20 15.38
CA ALA A 625 -24.52 16.51 16.57
C ALA A 625 -23.45 15.62 17.24
N ILE A 626 -23.40 15.63 18.57
CA ILE A 626 -22.54 14.77 19.39
C ILE A 626 -23.44 13.89 20.27
N ALA A 627 -23.15 12.59 20.33
CA ALA A 627 -23.81 11.66 21.24
C ALA A 627 -22.77 11.00 22.14
N VAL A 628 -22.93 11.13 23.47
CA VAL A 628 -22.15 10.40 24.49
C VAL A 628 -23.07 9.34 25.09
N ARG A 629 -22.71 8.05 24.96
CA ARG A 629 -23.55 6.92 25.39
C ARG A 629 -22.72 5.88 26.12
N GLY A 630 -23.19 5.45 27.28
CA GLY A 630 -22.63 4.30 28.02
C GLY A 630 -23.75 3.32 28.36
N LYS A 631 -23.75 2.13 27.74
CA LYS A 631 -24.77 1.09 28.00
C LYS A 631 -24.80 0.70 29.49
N ASN A 632 -23.62 0.65 30.09
CA ASN A 632 -23.40 0.31 31.49
C ASN A 632 -23.32 1.59 32.36
N GLY A 633 -23.91 2.71 31.93
CA GLY A 633 -23.99 3.96 32.68
C GLY A 633 -23.02 5.06 32.22
N LEU A 634 -23.26 6.29 32.70
CA LEU A 634 -22.48 7.51 32.43
C LEU A 634 -22.29 8.31 33.72
N LEU A 635 -21.04 8.59 34.11
CA LEU A 635 -20.69 9.40 35.28
C LEU A 635 -20.18 10.76 34.81
N LEU A 636 -20.80 11.83 35.29
CA LEU A 636 -20.38 13.21 35.06
C LEU A 636 -20.02 13.83 36.42
N SER A 637 -18.74 14.05 36.68
CA SER A 637 -18.29 14.52 38.00
C SER A 637 -17.33 15.69 37.87
N ALA A 638 -17.56 16.73 38.68
CA ALA A 638 -16.58 17.77 38.98
C ALA A 638 -15.93 17.57 40.36
N ALA A 639 -16.26 16.49 41.07
CA ALA A 639 -15.62 16.15 42.32
C ALA A 639 -14.16 15.72 42.08
N ALA A 640 -13.25 16.18 42.95
CA ALA A 640 -11.89 15.68 42.98
C ALA A 640 -11.89 14.21 43.42
N SER A 641 -11.10 13.37 42.76
CA SER A 641 -10.86 12.00 43.21
C SER A 641 -9.35 11.76 43.24
N ASP A 642 -8.86 11.39 44.41
CA ASP A 642 -7.48 10.92 44.60
C ASP A 642 -7.34 9.42 44.30
N LYS A 643 -8.44 8.74 43.93
CA LYS A 643 -8.46 7.31 43.61
C LYS A 643 -8.31 7.11 42.09
N ASP A 644 -7.49 6.14 41.70
CA ASP A 644 -7.31 5.74 40.29
C ASP A 644 -8.46 4.85 39.77
N GLU A 645 -9.68 5.08 40.25
CA GLU A 645 -10.88 4.31 39.88
C GLU A 645 -11.72 5.09 38.86
N GLN A 646 -11.90 4.55 37.65
CA GLN A 646 -12.61 5.21 36.54
C GLN A 646 -14.01 5.75 36.90
N LEU A 647 -14.71 5.09 37.83
CA LEU A 647 -16.09 5.42 38.22
C LEU A 647 -16.20 5.85 39.69
N ASP A 648 -15.13 6.40 40.29
CA ASP A 648 -15.21 6.88 41.67
C ASP A 648 -16.31 7.95 41.84
N ARG A 649 -17.14 7.70 42.84
CA ARG A 649 -18.31 8.50 43.19
C ARG A 649 -18.58 8.41 44.69
N SER A 650 -17.53 8.14 45.47
CA SER A 650 -17.61 7.92 46.93
C SER A 650 -18.29 9.11 47.64
N GLU A 651 -17.93 10.34 47.26
CA GLU A 651 -18.53 11.56 47.80
C GLU A 651 -20.01 11.69 47.45
N MET A 652 -20.37 11.44 46.19
CA MET A 652 -21.77 11.43 45.73
C MET A 652 -22.61 10.40 46.49
N LEU A 653 -22.09 9.18 46.67
CA LEU A 653 -22.78 8.13 47.44
C LEU A 653 -23.01 8.56 48.89
N GLY A 654 -22.04 9.22 49.52
CA GLY A 654 -22.20 9.80 50.85
C GLY A 654 -23.30 10.86 50.91
N MET A 655 -23.37 11.76 49.93
CA MET A 655 -24.44 12.76 49.84
C MET A 655 -25.81 12.12 49.61
N LEU A 656 -25.91 11.10 48.75
CA LEU A 656 -27.14 10.35 48.51
C LEU A 656 -27.62 9.60 49.75
N ASP A 657 -26.70 9.05 50.55
CA ASP A 657 -27.04 8.41 51.83
C ASP A 657 -27.66 9.40 52.82
N ILE A 658 -27.13 10.63 52.89
CA ILE A 658 -27.70 11.71 53.72
C ILE A 658 -29.09 12.11 53.22
N LEU A 659 -29.26 12.35 51.92
CA LEU A 659 -30.56 12.75 51.34
C LEU A 659 -31.62 11.66 51.52
N ASN A 660 -31.24 10.39 51.37
CA ASN A 660 -32.13 9.26 51.59
C ASN A 660 -32.61 9.20 53.05
N SER A 661 -31.72 9.47 54.01
CA SER A 661 -32.08 9.57 55.44
C SER A 661 -33.07 10.70 55.73
N ILE A 662 -32.87 11.87 55.11
CA ILE A 662 -33.79 13.02 55.27
C ILE A 662 -35.17 12.72 54.70
N SER A 663 -35.24 12.12 53.50
CA SER A 663 -36.50 11.69 52.88
C SER A 663 -37.26 10.75 53.81
N ALA A 664 -36.59 9.73 54.34
CA ALA A 664 -37.19 8.75 55.25
C ALA A 664 -37.71 9.39 56.55
N GLN A 665 -36.97 10.33 57.14
CA GLN A 665 -37.40 11.04 58.35
C GLN A 665 -38.63 11.93 58.10
N LEU A 666 -38.65 12.67 56.99
CA LEU A 666 -39.79 13.52 56.63
C LEU A 666 -41.03 12.69 56.32
N ALA A 667 -40.88 11.57 55.59
CA ALA A 667 -41.97 10.64 55.32
C ALA A 667 -42.54 10.04 56.61
N SER A 668 -41.69 9.64 57.56
CA SER A 668 -42.14 9.11 58.86
C SER A 668 -42.91 10.16 59.69
N LEU A 669 -42.45 11.41 59.70
CA LEU A 669 -43.16 12.51 60.36
C LEU A 669 -44.50 12.81 59.68
N ALA A 670 -44.53 12.85 58.35
CA ALA A 670 -45.76 13.06 57.58
C ALA A 670 -46.77 11.92 57.83
N GLN A 671 -46.33 10.66 57.83
CA GLN A 671 -47.19 9.51 58.14
C GLN A 671 -47.78 9.60 59.55
N THR A 672 -47.00 10.06 60.53
CA THR A 672 -47.46 10.19 61.93
C THR A 672 -48.52 11.28 62.10
N HIS A 673 -48.41 12.39 61.36
CA HIS A 673 -49.24 13.58 61.55
C HIS A 673 -50.35 13.78 60.50
N SER A 674 -50.19 13.21 59.31
CA SER A 674 -51.07 13.40 58.16
C SER A 674 -51.61 12.09 57.59
N LEU A 675 -51.21 10.93 58.14
CA LEU A 675 -51.56 9.60 57.63
C LEU A 675 -51.16 9.39 56.15
N ASP A 676 -50.15 10.13 55.70
CA ASP A 676 -49.59 9.98 54.35
C ASP A 676 -49.05 8.54 54.15
N ASP A 677 -49.10 8.06 52.90
CA ASP A 677 -48.55 6.77 52.53
C ASP A 677 -47.04 6.69 52.82
N ALA A 678 -46.56 5.48 53.16
CA ALA A 678 -45.14 5.25 53.39
C ALA A 678 -44.32 5.46 52.10
N ASP A 679 -43.11 6.02 52.23
CA ASP A 679 -42.19 6.18 51.09
C ASP A 679 -41.88 4.81 50.46
N GLY A 680 -42.15 4.67 49.15
CA GLY A 680 -41.95 3.43 48.38
C GLY A 680 -40.49 3.00 48.20
N GLY A 681 -39.52 3.75 48.74
CA GLY A 681 -38.10 3.36 48.83
C GLY A 681 -37.36 3.38 47.49
N GLU A 682 -37.91 4.00 46.44
CA GLU A 682 -37.29 4.06 45.10
C GLU A 682 -35.93 4.77 45.10
N LEU A 683 -35.75 5.79 45.94
CA LEU A 683 -34.46 6.48 46.10
C LEU A 683 -33.38 5.55 46.68
N ALA A 684 -33.73 4.71 47.66
CA ALA A 684 -32.82 3.72 48.23
C ALA A 684 -32.41 2.68 47.17
N LYS A 685 -33.36 2.20 46.35
CA LYS A 685 -33.08 1.27 45.23
C LYS A 685 -32.14 1.91 44.19
N LEU A 686 -32.31 3.20 43.88
CA LEU A 686 -31.40 3.92 42.98
C LEU A 686 -30.00 4.04 43.59
N ASN A 687 -29.90 4.37 44.87
CA ASN A 687 -28.64 4.44 45.60
C ASN A 687 -27.92 3.08 45.62
N ASP A 688 -28.64 1.96 45.82
CA ASP A 688 -28.06 0.62 45.77
C ASP A 688 -27.53 0.26 44.36
N LYS A 689 -28.25 0.63 43.30
CA LYS A 689 -27.76 0.49 41.91
C LYS A 689 -26.49 1.30 41.70
N LEU A 690 -26.42 2.52 42.24
CA LEU A 690 -25.22 3.36 42.19
C LEU A 690 -24.10 2.80 43.07
N LYS A 691 -24.35 2.13 44.19
CA LYS A 691 -23.32 1.46 44.99
C LYS A 691 -22.76 0.22 44.28
N GLY A 692 -23.63 -0.56 43.65
CA GLY A 692 -23.27 -1.79 42.91
C GLY A 692 -22.68 -1.58 41.51
N TRP A 693 -22.59 -0.33 41.03
CA TRP A 693 -22.12 -0.04 39.68
C TRP A 693 -20.59 -0.24 39.52
N SER A 694 -20.20 -1.32 38.83
CA SER A 694 -18.80 -1.71 38.60
C SER A 694 -18.41 -1.64 37.11
N PRO A 695 -17.14 -1.29 36.78
CA PRO A 695 -16.64 -1.22 35.40
C PRO A 695 -16.61 -2.58 34.66
N VAL A 696 -16.58 -3.70 35.38
CA VAL A 696 -16.38 -5.05 34.78
C VAL A 696 -17.67 -5.90 34.77
N SER A 697 -18.65 -5.57 35.62
CA SER A 697 -19.83 -6.42 35.86
C SER A 697 -21.16 -5.66 36.02
N GLY A 698 -21.15 -4.33 36.03
CA GLY A 698 -22.34 -3.51 36.27
C GLY A 698 -23.28 -3.46 35.05
N ASN A 699 -24.50 -3.96 35.20
CA ASN A 699 -25.53 -4.00 34.16
C ASN A 699 -26.62 -2.92 34.38
N HIS A 700 -26.22 -1.74 34.85
CA HIS A 700 -27.14 -0.65 35.19
C HIS A 700 -27.00 0.50 34.20
N SER A 701 -28.09 0.85 33.52
CA SER A 701 -28.15 2.02 32.64
C SER A 701 -28.54 3.25 33.45
N VAL A 702 -27.55 3.87 34.10
CA VAL A 702 -27.73 5.05 34.96
C VAL A 702 -26.89 6.23 34.46
N ILE A 703 -27.40 7.45 34.62
CA ILE A 703 -26.60 8.67 34.49
C ILE A 703 -26.49 9.27 35.89
N ALA A 704 -25.26 9.46 36.37
CA ALA A 704 -24.99 10.05 37.66
C ALA A 704 -24.18 11.33 37.46
N ALA A 705 -24.65 12.46 38.00
CA ALA A 705 -24.00 13.76 37.89
C ALA A 705 -23.74 14.36 39.28
N SER A 706 -22.51 14.81 39.56
CA SER A 706 -22.15 15.49 40.81
C SER A 706 -21.19 16.65 40.57
N ALA A 707 -21.39 17.74 41.31
CA ALA A 707 -20.52 18.91 41.32
C ALA A 707 -20.58 19.55 42.72
N PRO A 708 -19.56 19.34 43.59
CA PRO A 708 -19.58 19.80 44.99
C PRO A 708 -19.83 21.31 45.15
N ASP A 709 -19.33 22.14 44.22
CA ASP A 709 -19.49 23.59 44.26
C ASP A 709 -20.82 24.08 43.65
N GLY A 710 -21.56 23.23 42.93
CA GLY A 710 -22.88 23.54 42.37
C GLY A 710 -23.12 23.03 40.95
N MET A 711 -24.40 22.94 40.57
CA MET A 711 -24.88 22.51 39.25
C MET A 711 -26.02 23.42 38.78
N ALA A 712 -26.06 23.77 37.50
CA ALA A 712 -27.10 24.61 36.90
C ALA A 712 -27.75 23.93 35.69
N LEU A 713 -29.08 23.99 35.61
CA LEU A 713 -29.88 23.60 34.45
C LEU A 713 -30.63 24.84 33.96
N ILE A 714 -30.28 25.35 32.77
CA ILE A 714 -30.76 26.64 32.26
C ILE A 714 -31.21 26.45 30.81
N SER A 715 -32.32 27.07 30.43
CA SER A 715 -32.84 27.11 29.06
C SER A 715 -33.48 28.47 28.80
N SER A 716 -33.36 28.98 27.57
CA SER A 716 -34.02 30.22 27.14
C SER A 716 -35.51 30.03 26.83
N GLU A 717 -35.96 28.79 26.66
CA GLU A 717 -37.35 28.47 26.34
C GLU A 717 -38.02 27.68 27.45
N SER A 718 -37.68 26.39 27.58
CA SER A 718 -38.31 25.49 28.55
C SER A 718 -37.32 24.47 29.11
N ILE A 719 -37.57 24.06 30.36
CA ILE A 719 -36.96 22.91 31.02
C ILE A 719 -38.10 21.97 31.43
N ALA A 720 -38.01 20.69 31.06
CA ALA A 720 -38.95 19.65 31.46
C ALA A 720 -38.21 18.57 32.26
N LEU A 721 -38.70 18.27 33.46
CA LEU A 721 -38.22 17.19 34.32
C LEU A 721 -39.39 16.22 34.54
N GLY A 722 -39.17 14.93 34.30
CA GLY A 722 -40.24 13.93 34.41
C GLY A 722 -39.68 12.54 34.70
N ALA A 723 -40.49 11.73 35.38
CA ALA A 723 -40.21 10.33 35.69
C ALA A 723 -41.52 9.54 35.61
N GLN A 724 -41.46 8.28 35.17
CA GLN A 724 -42.65 7.43 35.06
C GLN A 724 -43.19 6.99 36.43
N THR A 725 -42.30 6.77 37.41
CA THR A 725 -42.65 6.20 38.71
C THR A 725 -42.57 7.21 39.86
N LYS A 726 -41.43 7.90 40.02
CA LYS A 726 -41.20 8.84 41.12
C LYS A 726 -40.23 9.95 40.71
N LEU A 727 -40.54 11.20 41.08
CA LEU A 727 -39.66 12.35 40.96
C LEU A 727 -39.36 12.91 42.36
N ASP A 728 -38.11 12.79 42.82
CA ASP A 728 -37.66 13.28 44.13
C ASP A 728 -36.88 14.59 43.97
N LEU A 729 -37.32 15.66 44.64
CA LEU A 729 -36.62 16.95 44.74
C LEU A 729 -36.24 17.19 46.20
N LEU A 730 -34.99 16.89 46.55
CA LEU A 730 -34.51 16.85 47.93
C LEU A 730 -33.38 17.86 48.17
N CYS A 731 -33.34 18.44 49.37
CA CYS A 731 -32.24 19.28 49.84
C CYS A 731 -32.04 19.07 51.34
N GLN A 732 -30.79 19.12 51.82
CA GLN A 732 -30.50 19.11 53.25
C GLN A 732 -30.79 20.47 53.92
N GLY A 733 -30.60 21.56 53.17
CA GLY A 733 -30.81 22.93 53.63
C GLY A 733 -32.17 23.49 53.21
N GLU A 734 -32.15 24.57 52.42
CA GLU A 734 -33.33 25.29 51.95
C GLU A 734 -33.64 25.00 50.47
N ALA A 735 -34.90 24.74 50.15
CA ALA A 735 -35.40 24.69 48.78
C ALA A 735 -36.27 25.92 48.49
N GLN A 736 -35.93 26.67 47.44
CA GLN A 736 -36.67 27.86 47.02
C GLN A 736 -37.30 27.64 45.64
N ILE A 737 -38.60 27.91 45.53
CA ILE A 737 -39.35 27.88 44.26
C ILE A 737 -39.93 29.28 44.02
N ALA A 738 -39.58 29.90 42.90
CA ALA A 738 -40.05 31.23 42.52
C ALA A 738 -40.39 31.28 41.03
N SER A 739 -41.42 32.05 40.67
CA SER A 739 -41.81 32.31 39.28
C SER A 739 -42.09 33.80 39.10
N GLY A 740 -41.63 34.39 37.99
CA GLY A 740 -41.91 35.78 37.67
C GLY A 740 -43.36 36.05 37.25
N LYS A 741 -44.15 35.01 36.97
CA LYS A 741 -45.57 35.13 36.57
C LYS A 741 -46.46 34.28 37.47
N SER A 742 -46.53 32.98 37.21
CA SER A 742 -47.44 32.06 37.88
C SER A 742 -46.75 30.75 38.25
N ILE A 743 -47.17 30.16 39.36
CA ILE A 743 -46.84 28.78 39.76
C ILE A 743 -48.15 27.98 39.72
N PHE A 744 -48.14 26.83 39.05
CA PHE A 744 -49.26 25.90 39.05
C PHE A 744 -48.81 24.56 39.63
N ALA A 745 -49.45 24.11 40.71
CA ALA A 745 -49.29 22.77 41.27
C ALA A 745 -50.60 22.01 41.07
N ARG A 746 -50.55 20.83 40.44
CA ARG A 746 -51.71 20.00 40.11
C ARG A 746 -51.38 18.54 40.41
N ALA A 747 -52.33 17.81 40.99
CA ALA A 747 -52.23 16.37 41.25
C ALA A 747 -53.59 15.72 40.98
N ALA A 748 -53.58 14.49 40.45
CA ALA A 748 -54.82 13.76 40.13
C ALA A 748 -55.45 13.11 41.38
N GLN A 749 -54.63 12.62 42.31
CA GLN A 749 -55.10 11.93 43.52
C GLN A 749 -55.08 12.84 44.76
N GLY A 750 -54.01 13.60 44.97
CA GLY A 750 -53.92 14.49 46.13
C GLY A 750 -52.67 15.36 46.14
N LEU A 751 -52.75 16.49 46.83
CA LEU A 751 -51.63 17.40 47.09
C LEU A 751 -51.45 17.53 48.63
N SER A 752 -50.32 17.03 49.16
CA SER A 752 -49.97 17.15 50.58
C SER A 752 -48.92 18.25 50.79
N LEU A 753 -49.14 19.11 51.78
CA LEU A 753 -48.19 20.14 52.22
C LEU A 753 -47.96 20.00 53.73
N PHE A 754 -46.76 19.58 54.12
CA PHE A 754 -46.41 19.29 55.51
C PHE A 754 -45.29 20.20 56.03
N ALA A 755 -45.44 20.72 57.25
CA ALA A 755 -44.41 21.50 57.95
C ALA A 755 -44.39 21.13 59.44
N HIS A 756 -43.23 20.73 59.97
CA HIS A 756 -43.12 20.22 61.35
C HIS A 756 -42.95 21.29 62.43
N LYS A 757 -42.10 22.33 62.21
CA LYS A 757 -41.74 23.29 63.28
C LYS A 757 -42.28 24.71 63.09
N LEU A 758 -42.11 25.32 61.92
CA LEU A 758 -42.42 26.74 61.69
C LEU A 758 -43.83 26.98 61.11
N GLY A 759 -44.55 25.91 60.78
CA GLY A 759 -45.89 25.98 60.17
C GLY A 759 -45.87 26.39 58.69
N VAL A 760 -47.07 26.54 58.12
CA VAL A 760 -47.30 26.96 56.73
C VAL A 760 -47.84 28.39 56.73
N LYS A 761 -47.32 29.25 55.84
CA LYS A 761 -47.76 30.65 55.68
C LYS A 761 -48.26 30.89 54.25
N LEU A 762 -49.54 31.22 54.11
CA LEU A 762 -50.18 31.58 52.83
C LEU A 762 -50.52 33.07 52.86
N ILE A 763 -49.97 33.86 51.94
CA ILE A 763 -50.17 35.32 51.89
C ILE A 763 -50.45 35.75 50.45
N ALA A 764 -51.53 36.49 50.23
CA ALA A 764 -51.74 37.29 49.02
C ALA A 764 -51.54 38.77 49.37
N ALA A 765 -50.59 39.46 48.73
CA ALA A 765 -50.37 40.90 48.96
C ALA A 765 -51.51 41.77 48.40
N SER A 766 -52.12 41.31 47.31
CA SER A 766 -53.34 41.86 46.69
C SER A 766 -54.10 40.72 46.02
N GLY A 767 -55.44 40.77 46.05
CA GLY A 767 -56.29 39.68 45.56
C GLY A 767 -56.65 38.66 46.64
N ASN A 768 -57.39 37.63 46.25
CA ASN A 768 -58.02 36.70 47.19
C ASN A 768 -57.13 35.47 47.46
N VAL A 769 -57.12 35.00 48.71
CA VAL A 769 -56.74 33.62 49.03
C VAL A 769 -58.03 32.79 48.97
N LEU A 770 -58.15 31.93 47.96
CA LEU A 770 -59.33 31.10 47.74
C LEU A 770 -59.03 29.64 48.14
N VAL A 771 -59.83 29.09 49.05
CA VAL A 771 -59.81 27.66 49.43
C VAL A 771 -61.22 27.12 49.25
N GLN A 772 -61.38 26.12 48.38
CA GLN A 772 -62.68 25.57 48.00
C GLN A 772 -62.61 24.04 47.89
N ALA A 773 -63.71 23.37 48.25
CA ALA A 773 -63.95 21.95 48.01
C ALA A 773 -65.32 21.81 47.33
N HIS A 774 -65.41 20.99 46.27
CA HIS A 774 -66.63 20.86 45.46
C HIS A 774 -67.43 19.57 45.75
N GLN A 775 -66.76 18.55 46.30
CA GLN A 775 -67.36 17.27 46.71
C GLN A 775 -66.63 16.72 47.96
N GLY A 776 -66.56 17.54 49.00
CA GLY A 776 -65.89 17.20 50.24
C GLY A 776 -65.87 18.35 51.24
N ASP A 777 -65.35 18.09 52.43
CA ASP A 777 -65.33 19.04 53.53
C ASP A 777 -64.04 19.86 53.56
N ILE A 778 -64.15 21.13 53.95
CA ILE A 778 -62.99 21.92 54.38
C ILE A 778 -62.86 21.78 55.91
N ASN A 779 -61.90 20.97 56.35
CA ASN A 779 -61.62 20.77 57.77
C ASN A 779 -60.53 21.72 58.27
N LEU A 780 -60.90 22.67 59.15
CA LEU A 780 -59.97 23.55 59.85
C LEU A 780 -59.91 23.14 61.33
N THR A 781 -58.83 22.48 61.74
CA THR A 781 -58.67 21.94 63.10
C THR A 781 -57.43 22.51 63.76
N ALA A 782 -57.54 22.96 65.01
CA ALA A 782 -56.40 23.41 65.82
C ALA A 782 -56.59 23.00 67.29
N THR A 783 -55.53 22.51 67.94
CA THR A 783 -55.53 22.25 69.39
C THR A 783 -55.63 23.52 70.23
N GLY A 784 -55.20 24.65 69.66
CA GLY A 784 -55.25 25.98 70.28
C GLY A 784 -56.52 26.75 69.92
N ARG A 785 -56.39 27.74 69.03
CA ARG A 785 -57.48 28.65 68.62
C ARG A 785 -57.47 28.83 67.11
N ILE A 786 -58.65 28.85 66.49
CA ILE A 786 -58.85 29.33 65.12
C ILE A 786 -59.27 30.80 65.22
N LYS A 787 -58.49 31.70 64.60
CA LYS A 787 -58.76 33.15 64.59
C LYS A 787 -59.09 33.62 63.18
N ILE A 788 -60.32 34.04 62.97
CA ILE A 788 -60.79 34.70 61.75
C ILE A 788 -60.98 36.17 62.08
N THR A 789 -60.43 37.07 61.27
CA THR A 789 -60.53 38.52 61.49
C THR A 789 -60.67 39.19 60.13
N ALA A 790 -61.71 40.00 59.96
CA ALA A 790 -61.99 40.74 58.75
C ALA A 790 -62.21 42.22 59.09
N GLY A 791 -61.78 43.12 58.19
CA GLY A 791 -61.95 44.56 58.38
C GLY A 791 -63.36 45.06 58.10
N GLU A 792 -64.12 44.35 57.25
CA GLU A 792 -65.50 44.70 56.88
C GLU A 792 -66.51 43.74 57.52
N GLY A 793 -66.40 42.44 57.30
CA GLY A 793 -67.30 41.44 57.87
C GLY A 793 -66.82 40.01 57.67
N VAL A 794 -67.36 39.08 58.47
CA VAL A 794 -67.17 37.63 58.28
C VAL A 794 -68.54 37.06 57.91
N GLU A 795 -68.64 36.49 56.71
CA GLU A 795 -69.87 35.84 56.22
C GLU A 795 -69.72 34.32 56.32
N ILE A 796 -70.67 33.67 57.00
CA ILE A 796 -70.80 32.22 57.05
C ILE A 796 -72.17 31.90 56.49
N VAL A 797 -72.20 31.33 55.28
CA VAL A 797 -73.43 31.05 54.55
C VAL A 797 -73.49 29.56 54.25
N GLY A 798 -74.58 28.92 54.66
CA GLY A 798 -74.83 27.51 54.42
C GLY A 798 -76.26 27.14 54.82
N PRO A 799 -76.78 25.98 54.36
CA PRO A 799 -78.13 25.52 54.69
C PRO A 799 -78.31 25.21 56.18
N GLU A 800 -77.23 24.87 56.87
CA GLU A 800 -77.16 24.72 58.32
C GLU A 800 -75.82 25.29 58.83
N VAL A 801 -75.86 26.16 59.84
CA VAL A 801 -74.70 26.69 60.55
C VAL A 801 -74.88 26.41 62.04
N LYS A 802 -73.94 25.67 62.65
CA LYS A 802 -73.94 25.36 64.08
C LYS A 802 -72.76 26.03 64.77
N ILE A 803 -73.04 26.85 65.78
CA ILE A 803 -72.02 27.45 66.65
C ILE A 803 -72.18 26.85 68.03
N ALA A 804 -71.35 25.87 68.36
CA ALA A 804 -71.38 25.18 69.64
C ALA A 804 -70.13 25.50 70.48
N THR A 805 -70.34 25.74 71.77
CA THR A 805 -69.30 25.94 72.79
C THR A 805 -69.60 25.05 73.99
N LYS A 806 -68.70 24.99 74.98
CA LYS A 806 -68.92 24.19 76.20
C LYS A 806 -70.07 24.78 77.04
N GLY A 807 -71.28 24.28 76.82
CA GLY A 807 -72.50 24.63 77.57
C GLY A 807 -73.44 25.65 76.90
N ALA A 808 -73.14 26.08 75.67
CA ALA A 808 -74.02 26.95 74.88
C ALA A 808 -73.90 26.65 73.38
N GLN A 809 -75.02 26.64 72.66
CA GLN A 809 -75.10 26.34 71.23
C GLN A 809 -76.17 27.20 70.55
N ALA A 810 -75.86 27.66 69.35
CA ALA A 810 -76.79 28.33 68.46
C ALA A 810 -76.77 27.63 67.09
N ASP A 811 -77.94 27.12 66.68
CA ASP A 811 -78.15 26.45 65.40
C ASP A 811 -79.00 27.32 64.49
N PHE A 812 -78.52 27.55 63.27
CA PHE A 812 -79.16 28.35 62.24
C PHE A 812 -79.42 27.46 61.02
N GLY A 813 -80.67 27.06 60.75
CA GLY A 813 -80.97 26.15 59.64
C GLY A 813 -82.43 25.69 59.56
N GLY A 814 -82.85 25.20 58.38
CA GLY A 814 -84.20 24.64 58.18
C GLY A 814 -85.36 25.63 58.39
N GLY A 815 -85.10 26.94 58.26
CA GLY A 815 -86.08 27.99 58.51
C GLY A 815 -86.25 28.38 59.99
N SER A 816 -85.37 27.93 60.90
CA SER A 816 -85.44 28.23 62.34
C SER A 816 -84.07 28.61 62.93
N ILE A 817 -84.09 29.41 63.99
CA ILE A 817 -82.91 29.74 64.81
C ILE A 817 -83.16 29.16 66.20
N THR A 818 -82.30 28.25 66.65
CA THR A 818 -82.42 27.59 67.97
C THR A 818 -81.21 27.93 68.83
N GLU A 819 -81.42 28.70 69.89
CA GLU A 819 -80.40 29.07 70.87
C GLU A 819 -80.64 28.33 72.19
N GLN A 820 -79.65 27.57 72.67
CA GLN A 820 -79.74 26.78 73.90
C GLN A 820 -78.48 26.96 74.76
N CYS A 821 -78.66 27.13 76.07
CA CYS A 821 -77.56 27.24 77.02
C CYS A 821 -77.91 26.61 78.37
N SER A 822 -76.90 26.02 79.04
CA SER A 822 -77.06 25.46 80.38
C SER A 822 -77.01 26.51 81.50
N GLY A 823 -76.75 27.78 81.15
CA GLY A 823 -76.68 28.94 82.04
C GLY A 823 -77.69 30.04 81.67
N THR A 824 -77.50 31.26 82.19
CA THR A 824 -78.41 32.39 81.93
C THR A 824 -78.20 32.97 80.52
N HIS A 825 -79.24 32.90 79.67
CA HIS A 825 -79.24 33.60 78.38
C HIS A 825 -79.47 35.11 78.59
N THR A 826 -78.49 35.95 78.28
CA THR A 826 -78.56 37.41 78.50
C THR A 826 -78.36 38.15 77.19
N VAL A 827 -79.44 38.77 76.68
CA VAL A 827 -79.42 39.62 75.48
C VAL A 827 -79.42 41.08 75.93
N LYS A 828 -78.37 41.84 75.61
CA LYS A 828 -78.26 43.28 75.92
C LYS A 828 -78.41 44.10 74.64
N SER A 829 -79.51 44.85 74.52
CA SER A 829 -79.78 45.73 73.37
C SER A 829 -80.34 47.09 73.82
N ALA A 830 -80.06 48.15 73.05
CA ALA A 830 -80.65 49.48 73.24
C ALA A 830 -82.12 49.58 72.78
N LYS A 831 -82.57 48.69 71.89
CA LYS A 831 -83.97 48.52 71.44
C LYS A 831 -84.19 47.07 70.99
N PHE A 832 -85.26 46.43 71.44
CA PHE A 832 -85.55 45.00 71.16
C PHE A 832 -87.02 44.86 70.75
N GLU A 833 -87.28 44.52 69.49
CA GLU A 833 -88.62 44.40 68.89
C GLU A 833 -88.75 43.02 68.21
N TYR A 834 -89.84 42.30 68.51
CA TYR A 834 -90.23 41.07 67.81
C TYR A 834 -91.37 41.44 66.85
N THR A 835 -91.18 41.29 65.54
CA THR A 835 -92.17 41.67 64.51
C THR A 835 -92.69 40.43 63.77
N ASN A 836 -93.90 40.49 63.22
CA ASN A 836 -94.54 39.37 62.48
C ASN A 836 -93.68 38.93 61.27
N GLY A 837 -93.77 37.64 60.92
CA GLY A 837 -92.84 36.95 60.02
C GLY A 837 -92.61 37.60 58.66
N GLY A 838 -91.33 37.78 58.32
CA GLY A 838 -90.84 38.12 56.98
C GLY A 838 -90.47 36.85 56.20
N ASP A 839 -90.54 36.93 54.88
CA ASP A 839 -90.38 35.85 53.90
C ASP A 839 -88.93 35.36 53.70
N GLY A 840 -87.93 36.01 54.31
CA GLY A 840 -86.62 35.44 54.62
C GLY A 840 -85.92 34.71 53.47
N SER A 841 -86.05 35.19 52.22
CA SER A 841 -85.39 34.57 51.07
C SER A 841 -83.89 34.87 51.13
N VAL A 842 -83.08 33.84 51.32
CA VAL A 842 -81.61 33.91 51.23
C VAL A 842 -81.19 33.48 49.82
N ASP A 843 -80.23 34.17 49.23
CA ASP A 843 -79.72 33.84 47.89
C ASP A 843 -79.17 32.40 47.83
N GLU A 844 -79.57 31.67 46.79
CA GLU A 844 -79.26 30.26 46.60
C GLU A 844 -77.77 30.07 46.23
N LEU A 845 -77.01 29.33 47.04
CA LEU A 845 -75.60 29.03 46.75
C LEU A 845 -75.47 28.14 45.51
N LYS A 846 -74.82 28.65 44.46
CA LYS A 846 -74.49 27.88 43.25
C LYS A 846 -73.02 27.48 43.23
N PHE A 847 -72.75 26.20 43.47
CA PHE A 847 -71.42 25.63 43.27
C PHE A 847 -71.23 25.22 41.79
N PRO A 848 -70.04 25.45 41.22
CA PRO A 848 -69.66 24.84 39.94
C PRO A 848 -69.70 23.31 40.06
N SER A 849 -70.40 22.64 39.14
CA SER A 849 -70.42 21.18 39.03
C SER A 849 -69.35 20.69 38.07
N THR A 850 -68.50 19.77 38.52
CA THR A 850 -67.47 19.13 37.70
C THR A 850 -67.97 17.75 37.28
N ARG A 851 -68.27 17.56 36.00
CA ARG A 851 -68.40 16.23 35.38
C ARG A 851 -67.26 16.07 34.40
N LEU A 852 -66.58 14.93 34.44
CA LEU A 852 -65.58 14.56 33.45
C LEU A 852 -66.36 13.95 32.28
N GLU A 853 -66.65 14.71 31.21
CA GLU A 853 -67.35 14.15 30.05
C GLU A 853 -66.37 13.28 29.23
N THR A 854 -66.54 11.96 29.27
CA THR A 854 -65.88 11.01 28.37
C THR A 854 -66.91 10.50 27.36
N ASP A 855 -66.77 10.89 26.09
CA ASP A 855 -67.65 10.46 24.99
C ASP A 855 -67.16 9.13 24.40
N GLU A 856 -67.55 7.98 24.96
CA GLU A 856 -67.10 6.67 24.47
C GLU A 856 -68.19 5.91 23.67
N ARG A 857 -67.79 5.27 22.56
CA ARG A 857 -68.61 4.31 21.79
C ARG A 857 -67.82 3.03 21.55
N ILE A 858 -68.44 1.89 21.81
CA ILE A 858 -67.85 0.58 21.56
C ILE A 858 -68.34 0.05 20.22
N VAL A 859 -67.46 -0.50 19.40
CA VAL A 859 -67.81 -1.11 18.11
C VAL A 859 -67.65 -2.61 18.20
N LEU A 860 -68.75 -3.33 18.04
CA LEU A 860 -68.79 -4.79 18.10
C LEU A 860 -68.51 -5.38 16.71
N HIS A 861 -67.48 -6.22 16.62
CA HIS A 861 -67.15 -6.99 15.42
C HIS A 861 -67.26 -8.49 15.69
N HIS A 862 -67.74 -9.24 14.69
CA HIS A 862 -67.81 -10.69 14.77
C HIS A 862 -66.40 -11.27 14.72
N SER A 863 -65.97 -11.92 15.79
CA SER A 863 -64.57 -12.38 15.99
C SER A 863 -64.03 -13.27 14.87
N GLN A 864 -64.90 -14.03 14.18
CA GLN A 864 -64.49 -14.92 13.07
C GLN A 864 -64.52 -14.26 11.68
N THR A 865 -65.30 -13.21 11.46
CA THR A 865 -65.53 -12.65 10.11
C THR A 865 -65.10 -11.19 9.98
N GLY A 866 -64.79 -10.52 11.09
CA GLY A 866 -64.39 -9.11 11.13
C GLY A 866 -65.50 -8.12 10.77
N LYS A 867 -66.70 -8.59 10.39
CA LYS A 867 -67.83 -7.74 10.04
C LYS A 867 -68.48 -7.15 11.30
N PRO A 868 -68.99 -5.91 11.24
CA PRO A 868 -69.69 -5.31 12.35
C PRO A 868 -70.91 -6.14 12.74
N VAL A 869 -71.14 -6.29 14.04
CA VAL A 869 -72.32 -6.98 14.60
C VAL A 869 -73.47 -5.97 14.58
N VAL A 870 -74.32 -6.05 13.56
CA VAL A 870 -75.41 -5.07 13.31
C VAL A 870 -76.73 -5.58 13.87
N GLY A 871 -77.54 -4.69 14.47
CA GLY A 871 -78.90 -4.99 14.89
C GLY A 871 -79.00 -5.91 16.11
N ARG A 872 -77.93 -6.04 16.91
CA ARG A 872 -77.85 -6.98 18.02
C ARG A 872 -78.12 -6.30 19.35
N ARG A 873 -79.01 -6.90 20.16
CA ARG A 873 -79.21 -6.47 21.56
C ARG A 873 -77.96 -6.74 22.38
N TYR A 874 -77.53 -5.73 23.12
CA TYR A 874 -76.42 -5.81 24.04
C TYR A 874 -76.78 -5.13 25.37
N THR A 875 -76.08 -5.53 26.42
CA THR A 875 -75.98 -4.81 27.70
C THR A 875 -74.51 -4.45 27.91
N LEU A 876 -74.22 -3.16 28.05
CA LEU A 876 -72.92 -2.65 28.50
C LEU A 876 -72.99 -2.45 30.00
N THR A 877 -72.01 -2.93 30.75
CA THR A 877 -71.81 -2.59 32.17
C THR A 877 -70.56 -1.74 32.27
N LEU A 878 -70.72 -0.50 32.74
CA LEU A 878 -69.62 0.43 32.97
C LEU A 878 -68.90 0.15 34.28
N ALA A 879 -67.71 0.73 34.45
CA ALA A 879 -66.91 0.59 35.66
C ALA A 879 -67.60 1.11 36.94
N ASP A 880 -68.55 2.04 36.80
CA ASP A 880 -69.39 2.56 37.89
C ASP A 880 -70.56 1.62 38.26
N GLY A 881 -70.70 0.50 37.56
CA GLY A 881 -71.75 -0.50 37.74
C GLY A 881 -73.07 -0.16 37.04
N SER A 882 -73.16 0.97 36.32
CA SER A 882 -74.33 1.31 35.52
C SER A 882 -74.40 0.46 34.24
N SER A 883 -75.61 0.07 33.86
CA SER A 883 -75.84 -0.78 32.68
C SER A 883 -76.61 -0.04 31.58
N VAL A 884 -76.10 -0.08 30.36
CA VAL A 884 -76.74 0.50 29.17
C VAL A 884 -77.16 -0.61 28.22
N ASP A 885 -78.47 -0.79 28.06
CA ASP A 885 -79.05 -1.71 27.11
C ASP A 885 -79.31 -1.01 25.77
N GLY A 886 -78.91 -1.64 24.66
CA GLY A 886 -79.11 -1.05 23.34
C GLY A 886 -79.10 -2.07 22.22
N VAL A 887 -79.28 -1.57 20.99
CA VAL A 887 -79.15 -2.36 19.76
C VAL A 887 -78.06 -1.72 18.91
N THR A 888 -77.10 -2.52 18.45
CA THR A 888 -76.01 -2.00 17.62
C THR A 888 -76.49 -1.43 16.28
N ASP A 889 -75.90 -0.30 15.87
CA ASP A 889 -76.22 0.35 14.59
C ASP A 889 -75.67 -0.40 13.36
N GLU A 890 -75.89 0.14 12.17
CA GLU A 890 -75.42 -0.43 10.89
C GLU A 890 -73.88 -0.58 10.79
N GLN A 891 -73.14 0.06 11.71
CA GLN A 891 -71.69 0.02 11.80
C GLN A 891 -71.21 -0.80 13.01
N GLY A 892 -72.11 -1.47 13.72
CA GLY A 892 -71.82 -2.27 14.91
C GLY A 892 -71.55 -1.44 16.16
N ARG A 893 -71.88 -0.14 16.16
CA ARG A 893 -71.61 0.75 17.29
C ARG A 893 -72.71 0.65 18.33
N THR A 894 -72.31 0.70 19.59
CA THR A 894 -73.21 0.93 20.71
C THR A 894 -73.63 2.39 20.76
N GLU A 895 -74.71 2.68 21.47
CA GLU A 895 -75.09 4.04 21.84
C GLU A 895 -73.96 4.74 22.61
N LEU A 896 -73.97 6.09 22.59
CA LEU A 896 -73.00 6.91 23.30
C LEU A 896 -73.13 6.66 24.80
N VAL A 897 -72.02 6.30 25.45
CA VAL A 897 -72.03 6.05 26.88
C VAL A 897 -71.24 7.14 27.59
N ASN A 898 -71.90 7.79 28.55
CA ASN A 898 -71.32 8.84 29.38
C ASN A 898 -71.00 8.22 30.75
N SER A 899 -69.73 8.19 31.15
CA SER A 899 -69.26 7.67 32.44
C SER A 899 -68.47 8.74 33.18
N ASP A 900 -68.59 8.77 34.52
CA ASP A 900 -67.81 9.67 35.37
C ASP A 900 -66.39 9.10 35.69
N ASP A 901 -66.11 7.83 35.34
CA ASP A 901 -64.83 7.14 35.56
C ASP A 901 -64.30 6.43 34.29
N LEU A 902 -62.98 6.41 34.12
CA LEU A 902 -62.26 5.61 33.10
C LEU A 902 -61.90 4.23 33.71
N GLY A 903 -62.57 3.17 33.27
CA GLY A 903 -62.33 1.80 33.75
C GLY A 903 -62.76 0.73 32.76
N ASP A 904 -62.58 -0.53 33.12
CA ASP A 904 -62.91 -1.68 32.25
C ASP A 904 -64.43 -1.75 32.00
N ILE A 905 -64.83 -1.90 30.73
CA ILE A 905 -66.24 -2.01 30.30
C ILE A 905 -66.55 -3.46 29.95
N GLU A 906 -67.60 -4.02 30.53
CA GLU A 906 -68.07 -5.37 30.23
C GLU A 906 -69.22 -5.31 29.22
N VAL A 907 -69.17 -6.13 28.16
CA VAL A 907 -70.20 -6.16 27.11
C VAL A 907 -70.82 -7.54 27.01
N ILE A 908 -72.12 -7.65 27.28
CA ILE A 908 -72.90 -8.87 27.13
C ILE A 908 -73.76 -8.75 25.87
N ILE A 909 -73.57 -9.65 24.92
CA ILE A 909 -74.39 -9.73 23.70
C ILE A 909 -75.48 -10.78 23.93
N HIS A 910 -76.75 -10.39 23.78
CA HIS A 910 -77.87 -11.29 24.00
C HIS A 910 -78.11 -12.21 22.78
N PRO A 911 -78.56 -13.48 22.97
CA PRO A 911 -78.97 -14.37 21.90
C PRO A 911 -80.15 -13.80 21.06
N GLU A 912 -80.41 -14.32 19.85
CA GLU A 912 -81.55 -13.83 19.04
C GLU A 912 -82.84 -14.34 19.69
N ASP A 913 -83.73 -13.44 20.07
CA ASP A 913 -85.09 -13.82 20.48
C ASP A 913 -85.84 -14.26 19.21
N GLU A 914 -86.11 -15.57 19.09
CA GLU A 914 -87.09 -16.10 18.13
C GLU A 914 -88.44 -15.42 18.38
N GLN A 915 -88.87 -14.58 17.45
CA GLN A 915 -90.23 -14.05 17.41
C GLN A 915 -91.18 -15.23 17.22
N GLY A 916 -92.11 -15.40 18.17
CA GLY A 916 -93.11 -16.45 18.12
C GLY A 916 -94.02 -16.35 16.90
N ASP A 917 -94.06 -17.44 16.14
CA ASP A 917 -95.27 -18.24 15.88
C ASP A 917 -95.00 -19.70 16.26
#